data_AF-A0A354T837-F1
#
_entry.id   AF-A0A354T837-F1
#
_cell.length_a   1.000
_cell.length_b   1.000
_cell.length_c   1.000
_cell.angle_alpha   90.00
_cell.angle_beta   90.00
_cell.angle_gamma   90.00
#
_symmetry.space_group_name_H-M   'P 1'
#
loop_
_entity.id
_entity.type
_entity.pdbx_description
1 polymer ?
#
loop_
_entity_poly.entity_id
_entity_poly.type
_entity_poly.pdbx_seq_one_letter_code
_entity_poly.pdbx_strand_id
1 'polypeptide(L)'
;DIKPENIGIGESGGTRSAKRLRLFDFSLAAAAPTELRVGTLDYLDPFLADRKARRYDLSAELYAVAITLHELATGERARWKGGQPQLTAEEITLRSELFDADLRDQFTRFFRTALNRDYRKRHDNAREMLRAWRAIFETVDRSTAHTVHDRPPDEGLSEEVLKYATPATQLGTLMLSTRLMNVLERLNIHSIGELLRFKFGRFEKFRGVGRKTQRELFKVMHRLRQRFPEVELGQGETIASVVEPLPVGLETIEVLARHALLVRRGRANVTEVAVLHPFLGVDATVTDPSAWPSQSDLAQSSGVTRQRIGQIITTARRRWADSAPLTGLRDTMAEVLRSRGGVMTQIELVNHVLSVRGSLEEEPQRTRLANAAVRAAVEAEHACESPRFDEYRSGDKIFVALHPELRTYAVKLGRVADELAAMNPLPTPSRVLDELRAVAFPDDVPELAPPADARLRQLAVSAAHRADLSSRGEIYPPGFSAAQALPLARNGLFGDELTVQEIERRLRARFPQCGPLPPRPELDGVLKEAGFDFEWQPLAANQQGAYRSPAIDSLSASYSIGSRKTTQSTVLPGAASDPDIAQAAMVERRLRASATEGGYLVLTAEVAHLELATRELEARFEVEICDLDALVLEALHAEAEAIGAQWEVVLAADAAPRASADWQNLQYLVERALPKVEQRLRSVRKTCLALHPGLLARYGHMNLIASLAADIGRAGGPGGLWVLAPANDSHALPTLNGVPIPVTSPNQHTRLTIHWLRNEHRAGVPVGE
;
A
#
# COMPACT_ATOMS: atom_id res chain seq x y z
N ASP A 1 20.47 -21.70 -6.52
CA ASP A 1 20.44 -20.23 -6.75
C ASP A 1 19.01 -19.71 -6.62
N ILE A 2 18.41 -19.83 -5.43
CA ILE A 2 17.04 -19.39 -5.19
C ILE A 2 17.09 -17.90 -4.85
N LYS A 3 16.43 -17.08 -5.68
CA LYS A 3 16.37 -15.62 -5.60
C LYS A 3 15.15 -15.09 -6.36
N PRO A 4 14.68 -13.86 -6.11
CA PRO A 4 13.51 -13.29 -6.78
C PRO A 4 13.58 -13.37 -8.31
N GLU A 5 14.75 -13.17 -8.91
CA GLU A 5 14.95 -13.18 -10.37
C GLU A 5 14.69 -14.54 -11.02
N ASN A 6 14.75 -15.62 -10.23
CA ASN A 6 14.55 -17.00 -10.69
C ASN A 6 13.13 -17.50 -10.40
N ILE A 7 12.21 -16.63 -9.96
CA ILE A 7 10.81 -16.93 -9.64
C ILE A 7 9.89 -16.14 -10.58
N GLY A 8 8.99 -16.84 -11.26
CA GLY A 8 8.04 -16.26 -12.21
C GLY A 8 6.59 -16.58 -11.87
N ILE A 9 5.67 -15.79 -12.40
CA ILE A 9 4.23 -16.06 -12.32
C ILE A 9 3.75 -16.51 -13.70
N GLY A 10 3.24 -17.74 -13.80
CA GLY A 10 2.66 -18.28 -15.02
C GLY A 10 1.20 -18.69 -14.84
N GLU A 11 0.45 -18.82 -15.93
CA GLU A 11 -0.89 -19.40 -15.89
C GLU A 11 -0.82 -20.92 -15.74
N SER A 12 -1.71 -21.48 -14.94
CA SER A 12 -1.92 -22.94 -14.89
C SER A 12 -2.81 -23.32 -16.07
N GLY A 13 -2.30 -24.13 -17.00
CA GLY A 13 -3.11 -24.66 -18.11
C GLY A 13 -4.30 -25.45 -17.55
N GLY A 14 -5.51 -24.96 -17.82
CA GLY A 14 -6.78 -25.53 -17.36
C GLY A 14 -7.95 -24.55 -17.56
N THR A 15 -9.19 -25.02 -17.44
CA THR A 15 -10.45 -24.25 -17.66
C THR A 15 -10.65 -23.06 -16.71
N ARG A 16 -9.77 -22.86 -15.72
CA ARG A 16 -9.67 -21.64 -14.91
C ARG A 16 -8.21 -21.19 -14.87
N SER A 17 -7.91 -20.01 -15.41
CA SER A 17 -6.57 -19.40 -15.39
C SER A 17 -6.17 -18.98 -13.97
N ALA A 18 -5.72 -19.95 -13.17
CA ALA A 18 -5.10 -19.67 -11.89
C ALA A 18 -3.62 -19.32 -12.10
N LYS A 19 -3.19 -18.14 -11.63
CA LYS A 19 -1.78 -17.76 -11.58
C LYS A 19 -1.03 -18.69 -10.60
N ARG A 20 0.12 -19.22 -11.00
CA ARG A 20 1.01 -20.05 -10.17
C ARG A 20 2.44 -19.51 -10.22
N LEU A 21 3.11 -19.59 -9.08
CA LEU A 21 4.55 -19.35 -8.99
C LEU A 21 5.30 -20.53 -9.63
N ARG A 22 6.32 -20.22 -10.42
CA ARG A 22 7.22 -21.18 -11.08
C ARG A 22 8.66 -20.80 -10.75
N LEU A 23 9.44 -21.76 -10.27
CA LEU A 23 10.88 -21.63 -10.15
C LEU A 23 11.49 -22.03 -11.49
N PHE A 24 12.43 -21.25 -11.99
CA PHE A 24 13.19 -21.52 -13.21
C PHE A 24 14.69 -21.27 -12.96
N ASP A 25 15.52 -21.53 -13.97
CA ASP A 25 16.99 -21.48 -13.88
C ASP A 25 17.62 -22.53 -12.95
N PHE A 26 17.73 -23.76 -13.49
CA PHE A 26 18.40 -24.89 -12.82
C PHE A 26 19.85 -25.09 -13.30
N SER A 27 20.46 -24.07 -13.92
CA SER A 27 21.81 -24.15 -14.50
C SER A 27 22.87 -24.60 -13.48
N LEU A 28 22.72 -24.21 -12.22
CA LEU A 28 23.64 -24.57 -11.13
C LEU A 28 23.26 -25.85 -10.38
N ALA A 29 22.22 -26.59 -10.80
CA ALA A 29 21.77 -27.80 -10.11
C ALA A 29 22.78 -28.95 -10.16
N ALA A 30 23.71 -28.94 -11.13
CA ALA A 30 24.75 -29.94 -11.29
C ALA A 30 26.08 -29.58 -10.60
N ALA A 31 26.18 -28.41 -9.96
CA ALA A 31 27.39 -27.98 -9.27
C ALA A 31 27.73 -28.91 -8.09
N ALA A 32 29.02 -29.15 -7.86
CA ALA A 32 29.43 -30.02 -6.76
C ALA A 32 29.11 -29.36 -5.40
N PRO A 33 28.55 -30.09 -4.40
CA PRO A 33 28.22 -29.51 -3.11
C PRO A 33 29.40 -28.89 -2.35
N THR A 34 30.64 -29.23 -2.71
CA THR A 34 31.87 -28.67 -2.13
C THR A 34 32.22 -27.28 -2.69
N GLU A 35 31.57 -26.83 -3.76
CA GLU A 35 31.82 -25.53 -4.39
C GLU A 35 31.03 -24.40 -3.70
N LEU A 36 31.49 -24.01 -2.51
CA LEU A 36 30.77 -23.11 -1.58
C LEU A 36 30.52 -21.68 -2.09
N ARG A 37 31.12 -21.28 -3.22
CA ARG A 37 31.00 -19.93 -3.80
C ARG A 37 30.11 -19.90 -5.04
N VAL A 38 29.54 -21.03 -5.46
CA VAL A 38 28.70 -21.11 -6.66
C VAL A 38 27.29 -20.63 -6.34
N GLY A 39 26.82 -19.66 -7.13
CA GLY A 39 25.52 -19.00 -6.97
C GLY A 39 25.64 -17.50 -6.69
N THR A 40 24.51 -16.87 -6.40
CA THR A 40 24.45 -15.43 -6.11
C THR A 40 24.87 -15.19 -4.67
N LEU A 41 26.07 -14.60 -4.49
CA LEU A 41 26.74 -14.43 -3.19
C LEU A 41 25.83 -13.91 -2.07
N ASP A 42 24.97 -12.94 -2.38
CA ASP A 42 24.11 -12.31 -1.39
C ASP A 42 22.97 -13.20 -0.85
N TYR A 43 22.68 -14.32 -1.52
CA TYR A 43 21.67 -15.31 -1.10
C TYR A 43 22.30 -16.58 -0.52
N LEU A 44 23.63 -16.73 -0.64
CA LEU A 44 24.34 -17.89 -0.08
C LEU A 44 24.42 -17.78 1.44
N ASP A 45 24.38 -18.93 2.11
CA ASP A 45 24.60 -18.98 3.55
C ASP A 45 26.08 -18.64 3.87
N PRO A 46 26.34 -17.52 4.57
CA PRO A 46 27.70 -17.09 4.84
C PRO A 46 28.45 -18.06 5.76
N PHE A 47 27.77 -18.94 6.51
CA PHE A 47 28.43 -19.82 7.49
C PHE A 47 28.85 -21.20 6.92
N LEU A 48 28.72 -21.41 5.61
CA LEU A 48 29.06 -22.69 4.96
C LEU A 48 30.50 -23.15 5.22
N ALA A 49 31.46 -22.20 5.25
CA ALA A 49 32.87 -22.50 5.49
C ALA A 49 33.18 -22.95 6.93
N ASP A 50 32.34 -22.55 7.89
CA ASP A 50 32.49 -22.80 9.33
C ASP A 50 31.87 -24.15 9.75
N ARG A 51 31.18 -24.83 8.83
CA ARG A 51 30.53 -26.10 9.10
C ARG A 51 31.55 -27.22 9.19
N LYS A 52 31.26 -28.22 10.04
CA LYS A 52 32.06 -29.44 10.17
C LYS A 52 32.23 -30.16 8.83
N ALA A 53 31.14 -30.23 8.05
CA ALA A 53 31.18 -30.63 6.66
C ALA A 53 31.08 -29.37 5.79
N ARG A 54 32.18 -28.97 5.16
CA ARG A 54 32.28 -27.79 4.28
C ARG A 54 31.61 -28.08 2.93
N ARG A 55 30.30 -28.24 2.95
CA ARG A 55 29.48 -28.51 1.77
C ARG A 55 28.14 -27.80 1.87
N TYR A 56 27.57 -27.53 0.71
CA TYR A 56 26.18 -27.12 0.55
C TYR A 56 25.24 -28.23 1.01
N ASP A 57 24.21 -27.88 1.78
CA ASP A 57 23.21 -28.82 2.28
C ASP A 57 21.81 -28.19 2.31
N LEU A 58 20.82 -28.95 2.78
CA LEU A 58 19.43 -28.50 2.86
C LEU A 58 19.26 -27.21 3.67
N SER A 59 20.00 -27.03 4.78
CA SER A 59 19.88 -25.82 5.60
C SER A 59 20.39 -24.59 4.85
N ALA A 60 21.38 -24.74 3.96
CA ALA A 60 21.83 -23.68 3.06
C ALA A 60 20.78 -23.34 1.98
N GLU A 61 20.08 -24.33 1.42
CA GLU A 61 18.94 -24.07 0.51
C GLU A 61 17.82 -23.30 1.22
N LEU A 62 17.45 -23.72 2.44
CA LEU A 62 16.39 -23.05 3.21
C LEU A 62 16.79 -21.63 3.62
N TYR A 63 18.09 -21.36 3.84
CA TYR A 63 18.59 -20.00 4.05
C TYR A 63 18.36 -19.13 2.80
N ALA A 64 18.72 -19.62 1.60
CA ALA A 64 18.48 -18.88 0.36
C ALA A 64 16.98 -18.63 0.12
N VAL A 65 16.13 -19.61 0.42
CA VAL A 65 14.66 -19.45 0.41
C VAL A 65 14.24 -18.36 1.40
N ALA A 66 14.78 -18.34 2.62
CA ALA A 66 14.42 -17.35 3.64
C ALA A 66 14.84 -15.93 3.24
N ILE A 67 16.03 -15.73 2.70
CA ILE A 67 16.46 -14.43 2.16
C ILE A 67 15.54 -13.98 1.02
N THR A 68 15.21 -14.90 0.10
CA THR A 68 14.30 -14.62 -1.01
C THR A 68 12.91 -14.23 -0.53
N LEU A 69 12.34 -14.97 0.43
CA LEU A 69 11.03 -14.66 1.00
C LEU A 69 11.02 -13.34 1.77
N HIS A 70 12.12 -13.01 2.46
CA HIS A 70 12.27 -11.73 3.17
C HIS A 70 12.28 -10.56 2.18
N GLU A 71 13.03 -10.67 1.09
CA GLU A 71 13.08 -9.67 0.03
C GLU A 71 11.75 -9.53 -0.70
N LEU A 72 11.05 -10.64 -0.97
CA LEU A 72 9.70 -10.57 -1.55
C LEU A 72 8.67 -9.97 -0.59
N ALA A 73 8.82 -10.15 0.72
CA ALA A 73 7.90 -9.64 1.72
C ALA A 73 8.11 -8.14 2.03
N THR A 74 9.36 -7.67 1.99
CA THR A 74 9.73 -6.31 2.39
C THR A 74 10.23 -5.44 1.25
N GLY A 75 10.46 -5.98 0.05
CA GLY A 75 11.15 -5.29 -1.04
C GLY A 75 12.63 -4.97 -0.75
N GLU A 76 13.18 -5.44 0.37
CA GLU A 76 14.57 -5.25 0.75
C GLU A 76 15.16 -6.57 1.25
N ARG A 77 16.42 -6.84 0.88
CA ARG A 77 17.10 -8.03 1.34
C ARG A 77 17.57 -7.89 2.79
N ALA A 78 17.33 -8.89 3.63
CA ALA A 78 17.95 -9.00 4.95
C ALA A 78 19.48 -9.00 4.84
N ARG A 79 20.17 -8.29 5.74
CA ARG A 79 21.64 -8.15 5.71
C ARG A 79 22.26 -8.37 7.08
N TRP A 80 23.42 -9.00 7.09
CA TRP A 80 24.28 -9.04 8.25
C TRP A 80 25.03 -7.71 8.40
N LYS A 81 25.16 -7.23 9.63
CA LYS A 81 25.94 -6.03 9.93
C LYS A 81 27.46 -6.34 9.91
N GLY A 82 28.29 -5.34 9.63
CA GLY A 82 29.75 -5.45 9.75
C GLY A 82 30.51 -6.15 8.61
N GLY A 83 29.89 -6.33 7.44
CA GLY A 83 30.57 -6.87 6.25
C GLY A 83 30.66 -8.41 6.26
N GLN A 84 31.63 -8.99 6.97
CA GLN A 84 31.82 -10.45 7.04
C GLN A 84 31.09 -11.06 8.24
N PRO A 85 29.95 -11.76 8.04
CA PRO A 85 29.12 -12.25 9.14
C PRO A 85 29.86 -13.24 10.04
N GLN A 86 30.81 -13.99 9.47
CA GLN A 86 31.63 -14.98 10.17
C GLN A 86 32.46 -14.33 11.29
N LEU A 87 32.90 -13.08 11.12
CA LEU A 87 33.81 -12.39 12.03
C LEU A 87 33.13 -11.58 13.13
N THR A 88 31.80 -11.42 13.06
CA THR A 88 31.03 -10.66 14.05
C THR A 88 30.08 -11.57 14.82
N ALA A 89 29.72 -11.15 16.04
CA ALA A 89 28.67 -11.78 16.84
C ALA A 89 27.28 -11.17 16.58
N GLU A 90 27.18 -10.28 15.59
CA GLU A 90 25.94 -9.55 15.31
C GLU A 90 24.89 -10.46 14.65
N GLU A 91 23.62 -10.21 14.98
CA GLU A 91 22.50 -10.87 14.33
C GLU A 91 22.14 -10.22 12.98
N ILE A 92 21.42 -10.97 12.15
CA ILE A 92 20.91 -10.47 10.88
C ILE A 92 19.90 -9.34 11.09
N THR A 93 20.00 -8.27 10.30
CA THR A 93 19.08 -7.13 10.33
C THR A 93 17.89 -7.41 9.42
N LEU A 94 16.70 -7.46 10.02
CA LEU A 94 15.45 -7.80 9.33
C LEU A 94 14.60 -6.59 8.93
N ARG A 95 14.88 -5.37 9.44
CA ARG A 95 14.05 -4.18 9.20
C ARG A 95 12.56 -4.47 9.43
N SER A 96 12.21 -4.98 10.62
CA SER A 96 10.87 -5.50 10.94
C SER A 96 9.74 -4.46 10.75
N GLU A 97 10.05 -3.17 10.85
CA GLU A 97 9.15 -2.05 10.56
C GLU A 97 8.62 -2.06 9.11
N LEU A 98 9.28 -2.75 8.18
CA LEU A 98 8.80 -2.92 6.80
C LEU A 98 7.70 -3.98 6.65
N PHE A 99 7.52 -4.86 7.64
CA PHE A 99 6.41 -5.80 7.62
C PHE A 99 5.09 -5.10 7.95
N ASP A 100 4.01 -5.63 7.40
CA ASP A 100 2.66 -5.26 7.78
C ASP A 100 2.50 -5.30 9.30
N ALA A 101 1.90 -4.24 9.89
CA ALA A 101 1.80 -4.09 11.33
C ALA A 101 1.09 -5.27 12.01
N ASP A 102 0.11 -5.88 11.35
CA ASP A 102 -0.67 -6.98 11.94
C ASP A 102 0.06 -8.34 11.89
N LEU A 103 1.07 -8.46 11.01
CA LEU A 103 1.84 -9.69 10.77
C LEU A 103 3.31 -9.58 11.19
N ARG A 104 3.75 -8.38 11.59
CA ARG A 104 5.15 -8.04 11.89
C ARG A 104 5.79 -9.02 12.87
N ASP A 105 5.13 -9.34 13.97
CA ASP A 105 5.69 -10.24 14.99
C ASP A 105 5.86 -11.67 14.47
N GLN A 106 4.91 -12.15 13.68
CA GLN A 106 4.92 -13.49 13.08
C GLN A 106 6.01 -13.61 12.02
N PHE A 107 6.13 -12.61 11.13
CA PHE A 107 7.23 -12.51 10.18
C PHE A 107 8.59 -12.42 10.87
N THR A 108 8.72 -11.55 11.87
CA THR A 108 9.98 -11.36 12.60
C THR A 108 10.42 -12.66 13.26
N ARG A 109 9.50 -13.38 13.93
CA ARG A 109 9.79 -14.68 14.55
C ARG A 109 10.21 -15.73 13.52
N PHE A 110 9.48 -15.80 12.40
CA PHE A 110 9.79 -16.71 11.31
C PHE A 110 11.21 -16.46 10.77
N PHE A 111 11.51 -15.21 10.38
CA PHE A 111 12.81 -14.89 9.78
C PHE A 111 13.97 -14.98 10.78
N ARG A 112 13.79 -14.66 12.06
CA ARG A 112 14.81 -14.89 13.10
C ARG A 112 15.17 -16.38 13.24
N THR A 113 14.19 -17.26 13.07
CA THR A 113 14.41 -18.72 13.10
C THR A 113 15.06 -19.19 11.79
N ALA A 114 14.49 -18.81 10.65
CA ALA A 114 14.94 -19.26 9.34
C ALA A 114 16.35 -18.75 8.96
N LEU A 115 16.72 -17.56 9.42
CA LEU A 115 18.01 -16.91 9.16
C LEU A 115 18.95 -16.94 10.38
N ASN A 116 18.73 -17.88 11.32
CA ASN A 116 19.57 -18.01 12.50
C ASN A 116 21.04 -18.25 12.10
N ARG A 117 21.98 -17.66 12.84
CA ARG A 117 23.41 -17.90 12.64
C ARG A 117 23.76 -19.38 12.78
N ASP A 118 23.25 -20.02 13.83
CA ASP A 118 23.43 -21.46 14.03
C ASP A 118 22.44 -22.21 13.14
N TYR A 119 22.96 -22.85 12.10
CA TYR A 119 22.16 -23.61 11.13
C TYR A 119 21.35 -24.75 11.76
N ARG A 120 21.73 -25.20 12.97
CA ARG A 120 21.03 -26.24 13.75
C ARG A 120 19.81 -25.71 14.51
N LYS A 121 19.69 -24.39 14.63
CA LYS A 121 18.54 -23.69 15.22
C LYS A 121 17.55 -23.21 14.15
N ARG A 122 17.83 -23.45 12.87
CA ARG A 122 16.91 -23.18 11.75
C ARG A 122 15.91 -24.33 11.62
N HIS A 123 14.93 -24.15 10.75
CA HIS A 123 14.00 -25.22 10.40
C HIS A 123 14.73 -26.45 9.86
N ASP A 124 14.34 -27.64 10.31
CA ASP A 124 15.02 -28.89 9.97
C ASP A 124 14.84 -29.26 8.48
N ASN A 125 13.70 -28.90 7.91
CA ASN A 125 13.34 -29.24 6.54
C ASN A 125 12.30 -28.30 5.91
N ALA A 126 12.13 -28.42 4.59
CA ALA A 126 11.21 -27.59 3.81
C ALA A 126 9.73 -27.70 4.25
N ARG A 127 9.29 -28.86 4.76
CA ARG A 127 7.89 -29.03 5.20
C ARG A 127 7.63 -28.24 6.49
N GLU A 128 8.59 -28.27 7.41
CA GLU A 128 8.52 -27.49 8.65
C GLU A 128 8.53 -25.99 8.35
N MET A 129 9.47 -25.53 7.52
CA MET A 129 9.52 -24.12 7.10
C MET A 129 8.24 -23.70 6.37
N LEU A 130 7.67 -24.55 5.51
CA LEU A 130 6.40 -24.28 4.84
C LEU A 130 5.22 -24.19 5.82
N ARG A 131 5.17 -25.04 6.84
CA ARG A 131 4.14 -24.95 7.90
C ARG A 131 4.28 -23.64 8.67
N ALA A 132 5.50 -23.30 9.10
CA ALA A 132 5.78 -22.06 9.81
C ALA A 132 5.42 -20.82 8.95
N TRP A 133 5.75 -20.85 7.65
CA TRP A 133 5.36 -19.80 6.71
C TRP A 133 3.85 -19.66 6.55
N ARG A 134 3.13 -20.79 6.39
CA ARG A 134 1.66 -20.79 6.28
C ARG A 134 0.99 -20.26 7.54
N ALA A 135 1.53 -20.60 8.71
CA ALA A 135 1.00 -20.15 10.00
C ALA A 135 0.94 -18.62 10.13
N ILE A 136 1.86 -17.89 9.47
CA ILE A 136 1.82 -16.40 9.42
C ILE A 136 0.50 -15.90 8.82
N PHE A 137 -0.08 -16.63 7.86
CA PHE A 137 -1.26 -16.16 7.12
C PHE A 137 -2.59 -16.69 7.65
N GLU A 138 -2.59 -17.56 8.68
CA GLU A 138 -3.82 -18.15 9.23
C GLU A 138 -4.76 -17.10 9.86
N THR A 139 -4.19 -15.98 10.30
CA THR A 139 -4.90 -14.87 10.96
C THR A 139 -5.24 -13.71 10.03
N VAL A 140 -4.75 -13.71 8.78
CA VAL A 140 -4.85 -12.56 7.85
C VAL A 140 -6.29 -12.23 7.44
N ASP A 141 -7.13 -13.27 7.43
CA ASP A 141 -8.55 -13.15 7.14
C ASP A 141 -9.39 -12.96 8.42
N ARG A 142 -8.77 -13.00 9.60
CA ARG A 142 -9.42 -12.72 10.88
C ARG A 142 -9.32 -11.24 11.19
N SER A 143 -10.31 -10.76 11.92
CA SER A 143 -10.31 -9.45 12.54
C SER A 143 -9.07 -9.28 13.43
N THR A 144 -8.41 -8.12 13.41
CA THR A 144 -7.11 -7.86 14.07
C THR A 144 -7.12 -7.94 15.60
N ALA A 145 -8.28 -8.21 16.20
CA ALA A 145 -8.38 -8.56 17.61
C ALA A 145 -8.15 -10.07 17.80
N HIS A 146 -7.01 -10.45 18.36
CA HIS A 146 -6.89 -11.73 19.04
C HIS A 146 -7.86 -11.72 20.24
N THR A 147 -9.03 -12.32 20.07
CA THR A 147 -9.82 -12.80 21.18
C THR A 147 -9.37 -14.22 21.50
N VAL A 148 -8.90 -14.44 22.73
CA VAL A 148 -8.77 -15.77 23.34
C VAL A 148 -10.17 -16.39 23.59
N HIS A 149 -11.24 -15.62 23.34
CA HIS A 149 -12.61 -16.09 23.31
C HIS A 149 -13.18 -16.19 21.88
N ASP A 150 -13.85 -17.32 21.66
CA ASP A 150 -14.65 -17.82 20.54
C ASP A 150 -15.60 -16.80 19.86
N ARG A 151 -15.10 -15.66 19.36
CA ARG A 151 -15.91 -14.80 18.49
C ARG A 151 -15.80 -15.32 17.05
N PRO A 152 -16.90 -15.70 16.40
CA PRO A 152 -16.85 -16.21 15.04
C PRO A 152 -16.24 -15.17 14.08
N PRO A 153 -15.41 -15.57 13.11
CA PRO A 153 -14.78 -14.67 12.12
C PRO A 153 -15.75 -13.88 11.23
N ASP A 154 -17.06 -14.09 11.35
CA ASP A 154 -18.10 -13.56 10.44
C ASP A 154 -18.97 -12.45 11.07
N GLU A 155 -18.75 -12.12 12.36
CA GLU A 155 -19.33 -10.91 12.95
C GLU A 155 -18.48 -9.70 12.56
N GLY A 156 -18.85 -9.04 11.45
CA GLY A 156 -18.33 -7.70 11.14
C GLY A 156 -18.59 -6.69 12.27
N LEU A 157 -18.10 -5.46 12.11
CA LEU A 157 -18.34 -4.27 12.97
C LEU A 157 -19.39 -4.48 14.09
N SER A 158 -18.93 -4.72 15.32
CA SER A 158 -19.85 -4.95 16.45
C SER A 158 -20.72 -3.72 16.73
N GLU A 159 -21.96 -3.95 17.22
CA GLU A 159 -22.87 -2.86 17.61
C GLU A 159 -22.25 -1.96 18.69
N GLU A 160 -21.44 -2.52 19.58
CA GLU A 160 -20.72 -1.76 20.61
C GLU A 160 -19.71 -0.77 20.01
N VAL A 161 -18.98 -1.19 18.96
CA VAL A 161 -18.05 -0.33 18.22
C VAL A 161 -18.81 0.76 17.45
N LEU A 162 -19.96 0.41 16.84
CA LEU A 162 -20.78 1.35 16.06
C LEU A 162 -21.55 2.36 16.90
N LYS A 163 -21.97 2.01 18.12
CA LYS A 163 -22.75 2.88 19.00
C LYS A 163 -22.04 4.20 19.27
N TYR A 164 -20.72 4.15 19.46
CA TYR A 164 -19.88 5.28 19.86
C TYR A 164 -18.93 5.78 18.78
N ALA A 165 -18.98 5.17 17.60
CA ALA A 165 -18.26 5.65 16.44
C ALA A 165 -18.73 7.07 16.07
N THR A 166 -17.81 7.85 15.54
CA THR A 166 -18.03 9.15 14.91
C THR A 166 -17.39 9.14 13.52
N PRO A 167 -17.72 10.07 12.62
CA PRO A 167 -17.04 10.17 11.33
C PRO A 167 -15.51 10.35 11.45
N ALA A 168 -15.01 10.88 12.57
CA ALA A 168 -13.58 11.03 12.84
C ALA A 168 -12.91 9.75 13.40
N THR A 169 -13.68 8.69 13.67
CA THR A 169 -13.13 7.44 14.22
C THR A 169 -12.21 6.76 13.22
N GLN A 170 -11.02 6.37 13.70
CA GLN A 170 -9.97 5.72 12.92
C GLN A 170 -10.34 4.27 12.57
N LEU A 171 -10.11 3.86 11.32
CA LEU A 171 -10.52 2.56 10.80
C LEU A 171 -9.80 1.38 11.47
N GLY A 172 -8.56 1.55 11.95
CA GLY A 172 -7.83 0.53 12.70
C GLY A 172 -8.47 0.16 14.04
N THR A 173 -9.40 0.99 14.55
CA THR A 173 -10.18 0.66 15.75
C THR A 173 -11.40 -0.21 15.46
N LEU A 174 -11.78 -0.36 14.20
CA LEU A 174 -12.98 -1.08 13.75
C LEU A 174 -12.77 -2.59 13.57
N MET A 175 -11.59 -3.09 13.95
CA MET A 175 -11.19 -4.50 13.87
C MET A 175 -11.46 -5.10 12.48
N LEU A 176 -11.08 -4.38 11.43
CA LEU A 176 -11.18 -4.87 10.05
C LEU A 176 -10.14 -5.97 9.80
N SER A 177 -10.31 -6.80 8.76
CA SER A 177 -9.26 -7.73 8.37
C SER A 177 -8.01 -6.99 7.88
N THR A 178 -6.83 -7.59 8.07
CA THR A 178 -5.55 -7.04 7.58
C THR A 178 -5.60 -6.77 6.08
N ARG A 179 -6.28 -7.64 5.30
CA ARG A 179 -6.44 -7.44 3.85
C ARG A 179 -7.25 -6.19 3.54
N LEU A 180 -8.38 -5.98 4.22
CA LEU A 180 -9.21 -4.82 4.00
C LEU A 180 -8.48 -3.55 4.42
N MET A 181 -7.82 -3.56 5.58
CA MET A 181 -7.05 -2.41 6.07
C MET A 181 -5.94 -2.02 5.09
N ASN A 182 -5.22 -2.99 4.52
CA ASN A 182 -4.18 -2.73 3.52
C ASN A 182 -4.73 -2.10 2.25
N VAL A 183 -5.94 -2.50 1.82
CA VAL A 183 -6.57 -1.89 0.64
C VAL A 183 -7.02 -0.45 0.95
N LEU A 184 -7.58 -0.20 2.13
CA LEU A 184 -8.01 1.13 2.54
C LEU A 184 -6.84 2.09 2.69
N GLU A 185 -5.72 1.62 3.25
CA GLU A 185 -4.48 2.39 3.35
C GLU A 185 -3.92 2.76 1.96
N ARG A 186 -3.92 1.82 1.00
CA ARG A 186 -3.53 2.09 -0.39
C ARG A 186 -4.42 3.14 -1.07
N LEU A 187 -5.66 3.27 -0.62
CA LEU A 187 -6.61 4.28 -1.09
C LEU A 187 -6.51 5.59 -0.29
N ASN A 188 -5.61 5.66 0.69
CA ASN A 188 -5.47 6.75 1.64
C ASN A 188 -6.76 7.04 2.44
N ILE A 189 -7.49 5.99 2.81
CA ILE A 189 -8.71 6.07 3.62
C ILE A 189 -8.38 5.58 5.03
N HIS A 190 -8.55 6.44 6.03
CA HIS A 190 -8.10 6.20 7.41
C HIS A 190 -9.21 6.42 8.44
N SER A 191 -10.28 7.16 8.10
CA SER A 191 -11.42 7.42 8.98
C SER A 191 -12.75 6.91 8.41
N ILE A 192 -13.76 6.74 9.27
CA ILE A 192 -15.14 6.39 8.86
C ILE A 192 -15.68 7.42 7.87
N GLY A 193 -15.48 8.71 8.14
CA GLY A 193 -15.97 9.79 7.30
C GLY A 193 -15.33 9.81 5.91
N GLU A 194 -14.03 9.50 5.82
CA GLU A 194 -13.36 9.33 4.52
C GLU A 194 -13.91 8.13 3.75
N LEU A 195 -14.14 7.01 4.44
CA LEU A 195 -14.67 5.79 3.84
C LEU A 195 -16.07 6.00 3.25
N LEU A 196 -16.95 6.70 3.98
CA LEU A 196 -18.31 6.99 3.52
C LEU A 196 -18.36 7.97 2.36
N ARG A 197 -17.42 8.92 2.27
CA ARG A 197 -17.32 9.88 1.15
C ARG A 197 -16.65 9.29 -0.09
N PHE A 198 -16.06 8.10 0.02
CA PHE A 198 -15.31 7.48 -1.07
C PHE A 198 -16.21 6.97 -2.20
N LYS A 199 -15.99 7.43 -3.44
CA LYS A 199 -16.79 7.05 -4.62
C LYS A 199 -16.36 5.69 -5.20
N PHE A 200 -17.30 4.73 -5.26
CA PHE A 200 -17.06 3.31 -5.53
C PHE A 200 -16.55 2.93 -6.92
N GLY A 201 -16.72 3.78 -7.94
CA GLY A 201 -16.30 3.46 -9.31
C GLY A 201 -14.80 3.18 -9.48
N ARG A 202 -13.98 3.44 -8.44
CA ARG A 202 -12.55 3.12 -8.39
C ARG A 202 -12.23 1.73 -7.81
N PHE A 203 -13.12 1.11 -7.04
CA PHE A 203 -12.80 -0.12 -6.28
C PHE A 203 -12.87 -1.41 -7.13
N GLU A 204 -13.78 -1.48 -8.09
CA GLU A 204 -13.88 -2.61 -9.04
C GLU A 204 -12.68 -2.72 -9.99
N LYS A 205 -11.92 -1.62 -10.15
CA LYS A 205 -10.73 -1.54 -11.01
C LYS A 205 -9.42 -1.85 -10.26
N PHE A 206 -9.45 -2.07 -8.94
CA PHE A 206 -8.23 -2.29 -8.17
C PHE A 206 -7.70 -3.72 -8.35
N ARG A 207 -6.65 -3.86 -9.16
CA ARG A 207 -5.91 -5.11 -9.34
C ARG A 207 -5.37 -5.61 -7.99
N GLY A 208 -5.62 -6.88 -7.68
CA GLY A 208 -5.11 -7.56 -6.48
C GLY A 208 -6.08 -7.63 -5.29
N VAL A 209 -7.29 -7.06 -5.38
CA VAL A 209 -8.31 -7.20 -4.33
C VAL A 209 -9.19 -8.42 -4.60
N GLY A 210 -9.22 -9.36 -3.64
CA GLY A 210 -10.02 -10.58 -3.76
C GLY A 210 -11.50 -10.38 -3.43
N ARG A 211 -12.36 -11.28 -3.94
CA ARG A 211 -13.82 -11.24 -3.69
C ARG A 211 -14.19 -11.25 -2.19
N LYS A 212 -13.40 -11.91 -1.34
CA LYS A 212 -13.64 -11.96 0.11
C LYS A 212 -13.48 -10.57 0.75
N THR A 213 -12.40 -9.86 0.43
CA THR A 213 -12.12 -8.50 0.90
C THR A 213 -13.17 -7.50 0.38
N GLN A 214 -13.61 -7.64 -0.88
CA GLN A 214 -14.71 -6.81 -1.42
C GLN A 214 -16.01 -7.02 -0.64
N ARG A 215 -16.40 -8.26 -0.35
CA ARG A 215 -17.62 -8.54 0.43
C ARG A 215 -17.54 -7.96 1.84
N GLU A 216 -16.39 -8.09 2.50
CA GLU A 216 -16.17 -7.51 3.82
C GLU A 216 -16.35 -5.99 3.79
N LEU A 217 -15.72 -5.30 2.82
CA LEU A 217 -15.90 -3.87 2.63
C LEU A 217 -17.37 -3.48 2.46
N PHE A 218 -18.10 -4.18 1.59
CA PHE A 218 -19.52 -3.89 1.36
C PHE A 218 -20.36 -4.10 2.62
N LYS A 219 -20.10 -5.16 3.40
CA LYS A 219 -20.76 -5.39 4.70
C LYS A 219 -20.48 -4.24 5.68
N VAL A 220 -19.21 -3.84 5.79
CA VAL A 220 -18.76 -2.76 6.68
C VAL A 220 -19.43 -1.43 6.31
N MET A 221 -19.41 -1.08 5.03
CA MET A 221 -20.01 0.16 4.56
C MET A 221 -21.51 0.20 4.68
N HIS A 222 -22.19 -0.92 4.47
CA HIS A 222 -23.63 -1.00 4.66
C HIS A 222 -24.01 -0.63 6.11
N ARG A 223 -23.30 -1.19 7.11
CA ARG A 223 -23.51 -0.85 8.53
C ARG A 223 -23.16 0.60 8.84
N LEU A 224 -22.04 1.11 8.32
CA LEU A 224 -21.65 2.50 8.55
C LEU A 224 -22.63 3.50 7.94
N ARG A 225 -23.18 3.21 6.75
CA ARG A 225 -24.22 4.04 6.11
C ARG A 225 -25.53 4.04 6.89
N GLN A 226 -25.92 2.90 7.47
CA GLN A 226 -27.09 2.85 8.36
C GLN A 226 -26.91 3.73 9.60
N ARG A 227 -25.67 3.86 10.09
CA ARG A 227 -25.34 4.65 11.27
C ARG A 227 -25.18 6.15 11.00
N PHE A 228 -24.65 6.51 9.83
CA PHE A 228 -24.29 7.88 9.43
C PHE A 228 -24.85 8.26 8.04
N PRO A 229 -26.19 8.25 7.84
CA PRO A 229 -26.79 8.58 6.55
C PRO A 229 -26.47 10.01 6.07
N GLU A 230 -26.24 10.94 7.01
CA GLU A 230 -25.94 12.35 6.75
C GLU A 230 -24.56 12.62 6.14
N VAL A 231 -23.60 11.68 6.23
CA VAL A 231 -22.22 11.88 5.75
C VAL A 231 -22.10 11.71 4.22
N GLU A 232 -23.05 10.99 3.61
CA GLU A 232 -23.08 10.72 2.16
C GLU A 232 -23.68 11.91 1.36
N LEU A 233 -24.54 12.70 2.00
CA LEU A 233 -25.02 13.99 1.50
C LEU A 233 -23.90 15.00 1.74
N GLY A 234 -23.10 15.28 0.70
CA GLY A 234 -21.85 16.04 0.80
C GLY A 234 -21.91 17.26 1.72
N GLN A 235 -20.81 17.51 2.45
CA GLN A 235 -20.60 18.75 3.20
C GLN A 235 -20.73 19.94 2.24
N GLY A 236 -21.89 20.56 2.26
CA GLY A 236 -22.27 21.64 1.37
C GLY A 236 -23.75 21.96 1.43
N GLU A 237 -24.39 21.77 2.58
CA GLU A 237 -25.60 22.48 2.96
C GLU A 237 -25.77 22.31 4.46
N THR A 238 -25.60 23.43 5.16
CA THR A 238 -26.11 23.65 6.50
C THR A 238 -27.51 23.03 6.56
N ILE A 239 -27.71 21.97 7.33
CA ILE A 239 -29.05 21.48 7.63
C ILE A 239 -29.67 22.56 8.55
N ALA A 240 -30.17 23.61 7.91
CA ALA A 240 -31.31 24.36 8.41
C ALA A 240 -32.52 23.43 8.29
N SER A 241 -32.61 22.41 9.16
CA SER A 241 -33.86 21.70 9.33
C SER A 241 -34.77 22.61 10.15
N VAL A 242 -35.84 23.04 9.50
CA VAL A 242 -37.18 23.29 10.04
C VAL A 242 -37.23 23.30 11.58
N VAL A 243 -37.50 24.50 12.13
CA VAL A 243 -37.75 24.74 13.55
C VAL A 243 -39.02 23.99 13.97
N GLU A 244 -38.88 22.72 14.32
CA GLU A 244 -39.70 22.11 15.35
C GLU A 244 -38.99 22.29 16.71
N PRO A 245 -39.73 22.56 17.81
CA PRO A 245 -39.11 22.69 19.12
C PRO A 245 -38.41 21.37 19.49
N LEU A 246 -37.09 21.42 19.71
CA LEU A 246 -36.34 20.28 20.22
C LEU A 246 -36.95 19.81 21.56
N PRO A 247 -37.06 18.49 21.81
CA PRO A 247 -37.49 17.97 23.10
C PRO A 247 -36.60 18.48 24.23
N VAL A 248 -37.19 18.66 25.42
CA VAL A 248 -36.46 18.99 26.65
C VAL A 248 -35.31 17.99 26.85
N GLY A 249 -34.08 18.49 27.03
CA GLY A 249 -32.89 17.66 27.21
C GLY A 249 -32.01 17.47 25.97
N LEU A 250 -32.35 18.02 24.81
CA LEU A 250 -31.53 18.03 23.57
C LEU A 250 -31.12 19.45 23.13
N GLU A 251 -30.85 20.34 24.09
CA GLU A 251 -30.45 21.71 23.84
C GLU A 251 -29.11 21.80 23.07
N THR A 252 -28.98 22.82 22.21
CA THR A 252 -27.73 23.11 21.49
C THR A 252 -26.65 23.65 22.45
N ILE A 253 -25.41 23.64 21.99
CA ILE A 253 -24.27 24.16 22.77
C ILE A 253 -24.47 25.63 23.19
N GLU A 254 -25.05 26.47 22.35
CA GLU A 254 -25.29 27.89 22.65
C GLU A 254 -26.30 28.07 23.79
N VAL A 255 -27.32 27.22 23.84
CA VAL A 255 -28.32 27.24 24.92
C VAL A 255 -27.66 26.80 26.23
N LEU A 256 -26.92 25.69 26.21
CA LEU A 256 -26.23 25.18 27.39
C LEU A 256 -25.19 26.20 27.91
N ALA A 257 -24.40 26.80 27.02
CA ALA A 257 -23.42 27.81 27.36
C ALA A 257 -24.08 29.09 27.92
N ARG A 258 -25.24 29.50 27.39
CA ARG A 258 -26.01 30.63 27.94
C ARG A 258 -26.44 30.38 29.39
N HIS A 259 -26.84 29.15 29.71
CA HIS A 259 -27.17 28.75 31.08
C HIS A 259 -25.92 28.71 31.98
N ALA A 260 -24.78 28.24 31.45
CA ALA A 260 -23.49 28.28 32.16
C ALA A 260 -23.05 29.72 32.49
N LEU A 261 -23.24 30.65 31.54
CA LEU A 261 -22.78 32.04 31.62
C LEU A 261 -23.78 33.00 32.28
N LEU A 262 -24.97 32.51 32.69
CA LEU A 262 -26.00 33.34 33.28
C LEU A 262 -25.54 33.94 34.62
N VAL A 263 -25.61 35.27 34.77
CA VAL A 263 -25.36 35.99 36.04
C VAL A 263 -26.60 36.83 36.40
N ARG A 264 -27.04 36.81 37.69
CA ARG A 264 -28.21 37.60 38.18
C ARG A 264 -27.97 39.08 37.98
N ARG A 265 -28.93 39.92 37.57
CA ARG A 265 -28.71 41.37 37.31
C ARG A 265 -28.26 42.17 38.56
N GLY A 266 -27.17 42.97 38.48
CA GLY A 266 -26.69 43.89 39.54
C GLY A 266 -25.23 44.39 39.40
N ARG A 267 -24.76 45.33 40.24
CA ARG A 267 -23.36 45.86 40.21
C ARG A 267 -22.29 44.84 40.66
N ALA A 268 -22.65 43.84 41.46
CA ALA A 268 -21.77 42.73 41.86
C ALA A 268 -21.41 41.79 40.68
N ASN A 269 -22.03 41.98 39.51
CA ASN A 269 -21.88 41.13 38.34
C ASN A 269 -20.57 41.29 37.59
N VAL A 270 -19.94 42.46 37.64
CA VAL A 270 -18.74 42.72 36.82
C VAL A 270 -17.60 41.82 37.30
N THR A 271 -17.40 41.72 38.61
CA THR A 271 -16.40 40.82 39.21
C THR A 271 -16.80 39.35 39.03
N GLU A 272 -18.08 39.02 39.13
CA GLU A 272 -18.55 37.64 38.90
C GLU A 272 -18.30 37.20 37.45
N VAL A 273 -18.63 38.04 36.47
CA VAL A 273 -18.34 37.79 35.03
C VAL A 273 -16.83 37.69 34.80
N ALA A 274 -16.04 38.61 35.36
CA ALA A 274 -14.57 38.62 35.22
C ALA A 274 -13.89 37.38 35.83
N VAL A 275 -14.55 36.68 36.76
CA VAL A 275 -14.06 35.40 37.31
C VAL A 275 -14.61 34.21 36.53
N LEU A 276 -15.92 34.20 36.23
CA LEU A 276 -16.58 33.05 35.61
C LEU A 276 -16.23 32.85 34.13
N HIS A 277 -16.01 33.92 33.34
CA HIS A 277 -15.65 33.77 31.93
C HIS A 277 -14.27 33.10 31.74
N PRO A 278 -13.20 33.57 32.41
CA PRO A 278 -11.90 32.88 32.37
C PRO A 278 -11.96 31.49 33.00
N PHE A 279 -12.73 31.32 34.09
CA PHE A 279 -12.96 30.00 34.69
C PHE A 279 -13.61 29.04 33.69
N LEU A 280 -14.64 29.43 32.96
CA LEU A 280 -15.30 28.56 31.99
C LEU A 280 -14.55 28.43 30.64
N GLY A 281 -13.42 29.14 30.47
CA GLY A 281 -12.61 29.09 29.24
C GLY A 281 -13.23 29.82 28.04
N VAL A 282 -14.25 30.68 28.25
CA VAL A 282 -14.93 31.42 27.17
C VAL A 282 -14.19 32.69 26.78
N ASP A 283 -13.30 33.18 27.64
CA ASP A 283 -12.51 34.38 27.37
C ASP A 283 -11.54 34.15 26.20
N ALA A 284 -11.65 34.97 25.14
CA ALA A 284 -10.83 34.89 23.93
C ALA A 284 -9.33 35.08 24.20
N THR A 285 -8.97 35.69 25.33
CA THR A 285 -7.57 35.84 25.77
C THR A 285 -6.92 34.52 26.19
N VAL A 286 -7.72 33.49 26.49
CA VAL A 286 -7.23 32.14 26.76
C VAL A 286 -6.86 31.47 25.43
N THR A 287 -5.60 31.08 25.31
CA THR A 287 -5.01 30.52 24.07
C THR A 287 -5.53 29.11 23.75
N ASP A 288 -5.80 28.31 24.79
CA ASP A 288 -6.39 26.98 24.66
C ASP A 288 -7.91 27.03 24.94
N PRO A 289 -8.77 26.79 23.92
CA PRO A 289 -10.23 26.75 24.06
C PRO A 289 -10.76 25.72 25.06
N SER A 290 -9.96 24.71 25.39
CA SER A 290 -10.34 23.62 26.30
C SER A 290 -9.75 23.77 27.71
N ALA A 291 -9.03 24.86 28.00
CA ALA A 291 -8.36 25.02 29.29
C ALA A 291 -9.36 25.15 30.45
N TRP A 292 -9.11 24.40 31.53
CA TRP A 292 -9.81 24.57 32.80
C TRP A 292 -8.82 25.10 33.83
N PRO A 293 -8.67 26.43 34.00
CA PRO A 293 -7.78 26.99 35.02
C PRO A 293 -8.23 26.62 36.43
N SER A 294 -7.28 26.43 37.35
CA SER A 294 -7.56 26.27 38.77
C SER A 294 -7.93 27.62 39.42
N GLN A 295 -8.49 27.58 40.63
CA GLN A 295 -8.75 28.82 41.38
C GLN A 295 -7.47 29.60 41.72
N SER A 296 -6.33 28.91 41.83
CA SER A 296 -5.03 29.55 42.07
C SER A 296 -4.54 30.28 40.81
N ASP A 297 -4.69 29.66 39.64
CA ASP A 297 -4.30 30.28 38.35
C ASP A 297 -5.14 31.53 38.10
N LEU A 298 -6.44 31.47 38.40
CA LEU A 298 -7.34 32.62 38.29
C LEU A 298 -7.00 33.73 39.27
N ALA A 299 -6.62 33.41 40.51
CA ALA A 299 -6.23 34.43 41.48
C ALA A 299 -5.00 35.22 41.02
N GLN A 300 -4.06 34.55 40.37
CA GLN A 300 -2.86 35.16 39.81
C GLN A 300 -3.15 36.07 38.61
N SER A 301 -4.09 35.69 37.74
CA SER A 301 -4.40 36.44 36.51
C SER A 301 -5.44 37.54 36.68
N SER A 302 -6.37 37.42 37.64
CA SER A 302 -7.52 38.33 37.79
C SER A 302 -7.35 39.43 38.85
N GLY A 303 -6.30 39.38 39.67
CA GLY A 303 -6.13 40.31 40.81
C GLY A 303 -7.19 40.15 41.91
N VAL A 304 -8.02 39.11 41.84
CA VAL A 304 -9.05 38.77 42.84
C VAL A 304 -8.48 37.73 43.81
N THR A 305 -8.77 37.86 45.11
CA THR A 305 -8.29 36.89 46.10
C THR A 305 -8.88 35.49 45.87
N ARG A 306 -8.09 34.44 46.12
CA ARG A 306 -8.54 33.04 46.00
C ARG A 306 -9.81 32.76 46.82
N GLN A 307 -9.92 33.34 48.01
CA GLN A 307 -11.12 33.22 48.85
C GLN A 307 -12.36 33.79 48.16
N ARG A 308 -12.24 34.97 47.52
CA ARG A 308 -13.35 35.59 46.80
C ARG A 308 -13.74 34.79 45.56
N ILE A 309 -12.78 34.25 44.83
CA ILE A 309 -13.02 33.34 43.70
C ILE A 309 -13.80 32.11 44.16
N GLY A 310 -13.40 31.49 45.27
CA GLY A 310 -14.11 30.34 45.85
C GLY A 310 -15.56 30.64 46.22
N GLN A 311 -15.86 31.82 46.77
CA GLN A 311 -17.23 32.26 47.07
C GLN A 311 -18.09 32.41 45.80
N ILE A 312 -17.51 33.01 44.75
CA ILE A 312 -18.18 33.21 43.46
C ILE A 312 -18.52 31.86 42.82
N ILE A 313 -17.53 30.95 42.75
CA ILE A 313 -17.73 29.60 42.18
C ILE A 313 -18.76 28.82 43.01
N THR A 314 -18.70 28.86 44.34
CA THR A 314 -19.69 28.17 45.20
C THR A 314 -21.12 28.66 44.93
N THR A 315 -21.29 29.95 44.68
CA THR A 315 -22.60 30.53 44.32
C THR A 315 -23.04 30.07 42.93
N ALA A 316 -22.11 30.03 41.96
CA ALA A 316 -22.38 29.57 40.61
C ALA A 316 -22.75 28.08 40.55
N ARG A 317 -22.09 27.22 41.33
CA ARG A 317 -22.38 25.78 41.42
C ARG A 317 -23.84 25.49 41.79
N ARG A 318 -24.37 26.20 42.80
CA ARG A 318 -25.79 26.07 43.19
C ARG A 318 -26.73 26.48 42.05
N ARG A 319 -26.42 27.60 41.39
CA ARG A 319 -27.20 28.07 40.23
C ARG A 319 -27.18 27.07 39.07
N TRP A 320 -26.02 26.46 38.79
CA TRP A 320 -25.91 25.45 37.74
C TRP A 320 -26.62 24.15 38.12
N ALA A 321 -26.62 23.76 39.39
CA ALA A 321 -27.37 22.61 39.90
C ALA A 321 -28.90 22.79 39.76
N ASP A 322 -29.40 24.01 39.93
CA ASP A 322 -30.83 24.35 39.76
C ASP A 322 -31.25 24.49 38.29
N SER A 323 -30.31 24.45 37.33
CA SER A 323 -30.57 24.71 35.92
C SER A 323 -30.96 23.44 35.16
N ALA A 324 -32.24 23.29 34.82
CA ALA A 324 -32.76 22.10 34.12
C ALA A 324 -31.97 21.68 32.85
N PRO A 325 -31.56 22.59 31.94
CA PRO A 325 -30.72 22.21 30.78
C PRO A 325 -29.35 21.65 31.17
N LEU A 326 -28.73 22.17 32.24
CA LEU A 326 -27.43 21.67 32.72
C LEU A 326 -27.61 20.33 33.45
N THR A 327 -28.73 20.10 34.13
CA THR A 327 -29.09 18.80 34.68
C THR A 327 -29.22 17.74 33.57
N GLY A 328 -29.94 18.04 32.49
CA GLY A 328 -30.04 17.14 31.32
C GLY A 328 -28.68 16.86 30.65
N LEU A 329 -27.79 17.86 30.60
CA LEU A 329 -26.41 17.67 30.15
C LEU A 329 -25.63 16.73 31.08
N ARG A 330 -25.72 16.91 32.40
CA ARG A 330 -25.07 16.01 33.38
C ARG A 330 -25.58 14.57 33.23
N ASP A 331 -26.87 14.36 33.02
CA ASP A 331 -27.43 13.02 32.80
C ASP A 331 -26.85 12.37 31.54
N THR A 332 -26.76 13.15 30.46
CA THR A 332 -26.12 12.71 29.20
C THR A 332 -24.65 12.36 29.41
N MET A 333 -23.90 13.20 30.13
CA MET A 333 -22.49 12.96 30.45
C MET A 333 -22.31 11.69 31.28
N ALA A 334 -23.17 11.44 32.28
CA ALA A 334 -23.13 10.23 33.08
C ALA A 334 -23.38 8.97 32.25
N GLU A 335 -24.32 9.02 31.31
CA GLU A 335 -24.58 7.90 30.38
C GLU A 335 -23.39 7.64 29.46
N VAL A 336 -22.80 8.69 28.89
CA VAL A 336 -21.63 8.60 28.02
C VAL A 336 -20.44 8.03 28.78
N LEU A 337 -20.17 8.51 29.99
CA LEU A 337 -19.11 7.97 30.85
C LEU A 337 -19.34 6.49 31.14
N ARG A 338 -20.55 6.09 31.60
CA ARG A 338 -20.87 4.67 31.89
C ARG A 338 -20.57 3.79 30.70
N SER A 339 -20.93 4.24 29.51
CA SER A 339 -20.72 3.45 28.30
C SER A 339 -19.29 3.39 27.78
N ARG A 340 -18.41 4.28 28.24
CA ARG A 340 -17.02 4.40 27.78
C ARG A 340 -16.01 3.95 28.82
N GLY A 341 -16.41 3.09 29.75
CA GLY A 341 -15.58 2.55 30.83
C GLY A 341 -15.47 3.45 32.06
N GLY A 342 -16.40 4.40 32.21
CA GLY A 342 -16.59 5.23 33.39
C GLY A 342 -15.65 6.43 33.53
N VAL A 343 -14.69 6.62 32.63
CA VAL A 343 -13.70 7.72 32.71
C VAL A 343 -13.36 8.28 31.33
N MET A 344 -13.27 9.61 31.25
CA MET A 344 -12.84 10.36 30.06
C MET A 344 -12.00 11.56 30.48
N THR A 345 -11.12 12.02 29.59
CA THR A 345 -10.52 13.35 29.75
C THR A 345 -11.56 14.44 29.47
N GLN A 346 -11.33 15.64 29.98
CA GLN A 346 -12.20 16.78 29.70
C GLN A 346 -12.31 17.07 28.19
N ILE A 347 -11.21 16.91 27.43
CA ILE A 347 -11.17 17.19 26.00
C ILE A 347 -12.04 16.19 25.24
N GLU A 348 -11.93 14.90 25.60
CA GLU A 348 -12.80 13.86 25.04
C GLU A 348 -14.28 14.15 25.34
N LEU A 349 -14.60 14.60 26.56
CA LEU A 349 -15.97 14.87 26.97
C LEU A 349 -16.55 16.11 26.27
N VAL A 350 -15.78 17.18 26.14
CA VAL A 350 -16.14 18.39 25.39
C VAL A 350 -16.39 18.07 23.92
N ASN A 351 -15.48 17.35 23.27
CA ASN A 351 -15.62 16.96 21.88
C ASN A 351 -16.84 16.05 21.67
N HIS A 352 -17.12 15.14 22.61
CA HIS A 352 -18.30 14.29 22.54
C HIS A 352 -19.59 15.10 22.66
N VAL A 353 -19.69 16.00 23.64
CA VAL A 353 -20.87 16.85 23.83
C VAL A 353 -21.07 17.77 22.62
N LEU A 354 -20.00 18.38 22.11
CA LEU A 354 -20.06 19.21 20.89
C LEU A 354 -20.54 18.42 19.67
N SER A 355 -20.08 17.18 19.51
CA SER A 355 -20.49 16.33 18.38
C SER A 355 -21.95 15.89 18.48
N VAL A 356 -22.47 15.63 19.68
CA VAL A 356 -23.86 15.15 19.87
C VAL A 356 -24.86 16.30 19.85
N ARG A 357 -24.52 17.45 20.43
CA ARG A 357 -25.43 18.59 20.58
C ARG A 357 -25.42 19.54 19.38
N GLY A 358 -24.34 19.52 18.59
CA GLY A 358 -24.15 20.44 17.48
C GLY A 358 -23.92 21.88 17.95
N SER A 359 -23.44 22.72 17.03
CA SER A 359 -23.18 24.14 17.26
C SER A 359 -23.34 24.88 15.95
N LEU A 360 -23.90 26.08 16.01
CA LEU A 360 -24.01 27.02 14.89
C LEU A 360 -22.76 27.89 14.75
N GLU A 361 -21.99 28.03 15.83
CA GLU A 361 -20.71 28.74 15.82
C GLU A 361 -19.58 27.98 15.07
N GLU A 362 -18.58 28.71 14.60
CA GLU A 362 -17.36 28.16 14.01
C GLU A 362 -16.25 27.94 15.06
N GLU A 363 -15.17 27.22 14.69
CA GLU A 363 -13.99 27.11 15.55
C GLU A 363 -13.26 28.47 15.64
N PRO A 364 -12.68 28.84 16.81
CA PRO A 364 -12.62 28.06 18.06
C PRO A 364 -13.84 28.28 18.98
N GLN A 365 -14.80 29.10 18.57
CA GLN A 365 -15.88 29.56 19.45
C GLN A 365 -16.83 28.44 19.86
N ARG A 366 -17.18 27.54 18.93
CA ARG A 366 -17.99 26.35 19.23
C ARG A 366 -17.37 25.46 20.31
N THR A 367 -16.05 25.29 20.28
CA THR A 367 -15.31 24.50 21.30
C THR A 367 -15.29 25.23 22.63
N ARG A 368 -15.08 26.56 22.66
CA ARG A 368 -15.13 27.36 23.90
C ARG A 368 -16.49 27.25 24.58
N LEU A 369 -17.58 27.34 23.81
CA LEU A 369 -18.94 27.24 24.36
C LEU A 369 -19.25 25.84 24.90
N ALA A 370 -18.83 24.79 24.18
CA ALA A 370 -18.96 23.42 24.66
C ALA A 370 -18.13 23.18 25.93
N ASN A 371 -16.91 23.70 25.98
CA ASN A 371 -16.05 23.65 27.16
C ASN A 371 -16.72 24.30 28.38
N ALA A 372 -17.33 25.48 28.20
CA ALA A 372 -18.04 26.18 29.26
C ALA A 372 -19.25 25.40 29.79
N ALA A 373 -20.05 24.84 28.88
CA ALA A 373 -21.20 24.01 29.25
C ALA A 373 -20.78 22.76 30.04
N VAL A 374 -19.77 22.03 29.56
CA VAL A 374 -19.26 20.82 30.21
C VAL A 374 -18.64 21.15 31.56
N ARG A 375 -17.82 22.20 31.66
CA ARG A 375 -17.22 22.61 32.94
C ARG A 375 -18.30 23.00 33.95
N ALA A 376 -19.30 23.78 33.55
CA ALA A 376 -20.41 24.16 34.44
C ALA A 376 -21.21 22.94 34.91
N ALA A 377 -21.43 21.95 34.03
CA ALA A 377 -22.10 20.70 34.37
C ALA A 377 -21.31 19.86 35.38
N VAL A 378 -19.98 19.74 35.23
CA VAL A 378 -19.13 19.05 36.21
C VAL A 378 -19.13 19.79 37.54
N GLU A 379 -18.95 21.11 37.52
CA GLU A 379 -18.91 21.92 38.73
C GLU A 379 -20.23 21.91 39.51
N ALA A 380 -21.37 21.77 38.81
CA ALA A 380 -22.68 21.65 39.43
C ALA A 380 -22.80 20.40 40.34
N GLU A 381 -22.09 19.30 40.05
CA GLU A 381 -22.09 18.09 40.90
C GLU A 381 -21.58 18.40 42.31
N HIS A 382 -20.64 19.34 42.48
CA HIS A 382 -20.12 19.72 43.79
C HIS A 382 -21.13 20.43 44.70
N ALA A 383 -22.29 20.85 44.17
CA ALA A 383 -23.39 21.38 44.97
C ALA A 383 -24.42 20.30 45.37
N CYS A 384 -24.31 19.08 44.84
CA CYS A 384 -25.21 17.97 45.13
C CYS A 384 -24.72 17.15 46.33
N GLU A 385 -25.64 16.55 47.08
CA GLU A 385 -25.32 15.69 48.23
C GLU A 385 -24.62 14.38 47.82
N SER A 386 -24.90 13.89 46.61
CA SER A 386 -24.29 12.70 46.03
C SER A 386 -23.71 13.03 44.65
N PRO A 387 -22.50 13.59 44.58
CA PRO A 387 -21.86 13.94 43.32
C PRO A 387 -21.58 12.68 42.50
N ARG A 388 -21.94 12.72 41.22
CA ARG A 388 -21.73 11.59 40.29
C ARG A 388 -20.38 11.61 39.58
N PHE A 389 -19.71 12.76 39.60
CA PHE A 389 -18.45 12.97 38.90
C PHE A 389 -17.31 13.22 39.88
N ASP A 390 -16.27 12.43 39.75
CA ASP A 390 -14.96 12.65 40.35
C ASP A 390 -14.08 13.38 39.32
N GLU A 391 -13.80 14.67 39.55
CA GLU A 391 -12.84 15.44 38.77
C GLU A 391 -11.46 15.32 39.40
N TYR A 392 -10.45 14.92 38.61
CA TYR A 392 -9.07 14.93 39.07
C TYR A 392 -8.09 15.42 38.00
N ARG A 393 -6.97 15.96 38.48
CA ARG A 393 -5.83 16.40 37.66
C ARG A 393 -4.67 15.43 37.75
N SER A 394 -4.08 15.13 36.62
CA SER A 394 -2.83 14.38 36.51
C SER A 394 -1.95 15.05 35.46
N GLY A 395 -0.90 15.75 35.90
CA GLY A 395 -0.11 16.61 35.04
C GLY A 395 -0.96 17.75 34.45
N ASP A 396 -0.92 17.89 33.13
CA ASP A 396 -1.71 18.83 32.33
C ASP A 396 -3.13 18.33 32.01
N LYS A 397 -3.44 17.09 32.36
CA LYS A 397 -4.72 16.45 32.00
C LYS A 397 -5.73 16.51 33.13
N ILE A 398 -6.99 16.70 32.75
CA ILE A 398 -8.14 16.68 33.64
C ILE A 398 -9.05 15.55 33.19
N PHE A 399 -9.48 14.77 34.16
CA PHE A 399 -10.33 13.61 33.97
C PHE A 399 -11.62 13.80 34.74
N VAL A 400 -12.68 13.26 34.16
CA VAL A 400 -14.00 13.16 34.76
C VAL A 400 -14.32 11.66 34.82
N ALA A 401 -14.49 11.13 36.03
CA ALA A 401 -14.78 9.73 36.27
C ALA A 401 -16.07 9.56 37.06
N LEU A 402 -16.71 8.40 36.93
CA LEU A 402 -17.88 8.03 37.75
C LEU A 402 -17.48 7.53 39.15
N HIS A 403 -16.26 7.00 39.28
CA HIS A 403 -15.72 6.48 40.53
C HIS A 403 -14.25 6.89 40.69
N PRO A 404 -13.81 7.22 41.92
CA PRO A 404 -12.42 7.57 42.21
C PRO A 404 -11.42 6.47 41.82
N GLU A 405 -11.78 5.19 41.90
CA GLU A 405 -10.88 4.07 41.58
C GLU A 405 -10.43 4.05 40.10
N LEU A 406 -11.24 4.62 39.20
CA LEU A 406 -10.90 4.74 37.79
C LEU A 406 -9.76 5.73 37.53
N ARG A 407 -9.45 6.61 38.50
CA ARG A 407 -8.30 7.52 38.43
C ARG A 407 -7.01 6.75 38.25
N THR A 408 -6.78 5.79 39.14
CA THR A 408 -5.55 4.99 39.15
C THR A 408 -5.46 4.13 37.91
N TYR A 409 -6.58 3.59 37.44
CA TYR A 409 -6.64 2.81 36.20
C TYR A 409 -6.26 3.64 34.96
N ALA A 410 -6.86 4.81 34.76
CA ALA A 410 -6.56 5.66 33.61
C ALA A 410 -5.10 6.14 33.59
N VAL A 411 -4.56 6.53 34.75
CA VAL A 411 -3.15 6.95 34.86
C VAL A 411 -2.18 5.79 34.54
N LYS A 412 -2.48 4.57 35.00
CA LYS A 412 -1.68 3.37 34.66
C LYS A 412 -1.71 3.08 33.16
N LEU A 413 -2.88 3.16 32.53
CA LEU A 413 -3.01 3.01 31.07
C LEU A 413 -2.20 4.05 30.31
N GLY A 414 -2.24 5.32 30.76
CA GLY A 414 -1.44 6.40 30.18
C GLY A 414 0.06 6.10 30.20
N ARG A 415 0.57 5.61 31.35
CA ARG A 415 1.99 5.22 31.47
C ARG A 415 2.36 4.08 30.53
N VAL A 416 1.52 3.04 30.42
CA VAL A 416 1.76 1.93 29.49
C VAL A 416 1.77 2.43 28.04
N ALA A 417 0.87 3.34 27.67
CA ALA A 417 0.89 3.95 26.35
C ALA A 417 2.16 4.78 26.08
N ASP A 418 2.67 5.53 27.07
CA ASP A 418 3.95 6.24 26.97
C ASP A 418 5.14 5.29 26.76
N GLU A 419 5.14 4.15 27.46
CA GLU A 419 6.17 3.10 27.31
C GLU A 419 6.12 2.45 25.92
N LEU A 420 4.91 2.15 25.42
CA LEU A 420 4.69 1.58 24.09
C LEU A 420 5.12 2.56 22.97
N ALA A 421 4.79 3.84 23.12
CA ALA A 421 5.18 4.90 22.18
C ALA A 421 6.71 5.04 22.03
N ALA A 422 7.47 4.74 23.09
CA ALA A 422 8.92 4.87 23.09
C ALA A 422 9.66 3.71 22.40
N MET A 423 8.97 2.61 22.05
CA MET A 423 9.61 1.43 21.44
C MET A 423 9.96 1.66 19.96
N ASN A 424 11.07 1.08 19.52
CA ASN A 424 11.49 1.10 18.11
C ASN A 424 11.98 -0.31 17.68
N PRO A 425 11.31 -0.98 16.71
CA PRO A 425 10.10 -0.55 15.99
C PRO A 425 8.89 -0.42 16.91
N LEU A 426 7.86 0.31 16.46
CA LEU A 426 6.60 0.42 17.20
C LEU A 426 6.00 -0.99 17.44
N PRO A 427 5.32 -1.21 18.58
CA PRO A 427 4.61 -2.46 18.83
C PRO A 427 3.45 -2.65 17.84
N THR A 428 3.12 -3.90 17.55
CA THR A 428 1.98 -4.25 16.69
C THR A 428 0.65 -3.89 17.38
N PRO A 429 -0.44 -3.63 16.63
CA PRO A 429 -1.73 -3.29 17.23
C PRO A 429 -2.28 -4.35 18.21
N SER A 430 -1.98 -5.63 17.97
CA SER A 430 -2.33 -6.73 18.86
C SER A 430 -1.51 -6.69 20.15
N ARG A 431 -0.18 -6.51 20.05
CA ARG A 431 0.68 -6.36 21.22
C ARG A 431 0.31 -5.15 22.06
N VAL A 432 -0.04 -4.02 21.44
CA VAL A 432 -0.59 -2.86 22.15
C VAL A 432 -1.80 -3.25 22.99
N LEU A 433 -2.76 -3.98 22.42
CA LEU A 433 -3.94 -4.42 23.15
C LEU A 433 -3.61 -5.37 24.29
N ASP A 434 -2.72 -6.33 24.08
CA ASP A 434 -2.33 -7.29 25.11
C ASP A 434 -1.70 -6.60 26.33
N GLU A 435 -0.79 -5.64 26.08
CA GLU A 435 -0.13 -4.85 27.13
C GLU A 435 -1.12 -3.93 27.87
N LEU A 436 -2.09 -3.34 27.16
CA LEU A 436 -3.13 -2.52 27.79
C LEU A 436 -4.13 -3.37 28.60
N ARG A 437 -4.49 -4.56 28.11
CA ARG A 437 -5.38 -5.51 28.82
C ARG A 437 -4.73 -6.10 30.07
N ALA A 438 -3.41 -6.14 30.12
CA ALA A 438 -2.69 -6.57 31.32
C ALA A 438 -2.87 -5.59 32.50
N VAL A 439 -3.34 -4.36 32.25
CA VAL A 439 -3.75 -3.43 33.29
C VAL A 439 -5.14 -3.83 33.79
N ALA A 440 -5.20 -4.39 35.00
CA ALA A 440 -6.46 -4.82 35.61
C ALA A 440 -7.46 -3.67 35.75
N PHE A 441 -8.69 -3.91 35.30
CA PHE A 441 -9.83 -3.03 35.56
C PHE A 441 -10.20 -3.14 37.06
N PRO A 442 -10.59 -2.03 37.75
CA PRO A 442 -10.87 -2.10 39.18
C PRO A 442 -12.10 -2.97 39.50
N ASP A 443 -11.96 -3.85 40.50
CA ASP A 443 -13.05 -4.74 40.94
C ASP A 443 -14.13 -3.99 41.76
N ASP A 444 -13.78 -2.84 42.35
CA ASP A 444 -14.64 -2.04 43.23
C ASP A 444 -15.73 -1.23 42.48
N VAL A 445 -15.88 -1.42 41.17
CA VAL A 445 -16.88 -0.75 40.30
C VAL A 445 -17.72 -1.75 39.49
N PRO A 446 -18.43 -2.69 40.15
CA PRO A 446 -19.11 -3.80 39.48
C PRO A 446 -20.24 -3.38 38.52
N GLU A 447 -20.80 -2.17 38.67
CA GLU A 447 -21.80 -1.61 37.77
C GLU A 447 -21.24 -1.20 36.39
N LEU A 448 -19.91 -1.15 36.24
CA LEU A 448 -19.24 -0.75 35.00
C LEU A 448 -18.57 -1.94 34.32
N ALA A 449 -18.80 -2.05 33.01
CA ALA A 449 -18.02 -2.96 32.19
C ALA A 449 -16.65 -2.36 31.86
N PRO A 450 -15.59 -3.20 31.77
CA PRO A 450 -14.30 -2.76 31.23
C PRO A 450 -14.47 -2.15 29.83
N PRO A 451 -13.66 -1.14 29.47
CA PRO A 451 -13.74 -0.50 28.16
C PRO A 451 -13.42 -1.51 27.05
N ALA A 452 -14.21 -1.51 25.98
CA ALA A 452 -13.92 -2.27 24.77
C ALA A 452 -12.57 -1.85 24.15
N ASP A 453 -11.90 -2.73 23.40
CA ASP A 453 -10.55 -2.55 22.86
C ASP A 453 -10.29 -1.21 22.15
N ALA A 454 -11.25 -0.74 21.34
CA ALA A 454 -11.16 0.56 20.67
C ALA A 454 -11.09 1.71 21.69
N ARG A 455 -11.99 1.68 22.68
CA ARG A 455 -12.03 2.66 23.76
C ARG A 455 -10.82 2.54 24.68
N LEU A 456 -10.34 1.33 24.96
CA LEU A 456 -9.16 1.08 25.80
C LEU A 456 -7.92 1.80 25.25
N ARG A 457 -7.65 1.65 23.94
CA ARG A 457 -6.54 2.37 23.27
C ARG A 457 -6.73 3.89 23.31
N GLN A 458 -7.94 4.37 23.02
CA GLN A 458 -8.24 5.79 23.07
C GLN A 458 -8.06 6.37 24.48
N LEU A 459 -8.49 5.65 25.52
CA LEU A 459 -8.34 6.05 26.91
C LEU A 459 -6.86 6.09 27.31
N ALA A 460 -6.11 5.04 26.94
CA ALA A 460 -4.69 4.96 27.23
C ALA A 460 -3.92 6.15 26.62
N VAL A 461 -4.10 6.40 25.33
CA VAL A 461 -3.47 7.54 24.64
C VAL A 461 -3.95 8.88 25.18
N SER A 462 -5.26 9.03 25.43
CA SER A 462 -5.80 10.26 26.02
C SER A 462 -5.30 10.49 27.45
N ALA A 463 -4.87 9.46 28.16
CA ALA A 463 -4.27 9.59 29.49
C ALA A 463 -2.73 9.76 29.48
N ALA A 464 -2.07 9.40 28.39
CA ALA A 464 -0.61 9.40 28.22
C ALA A 464 -0.03 10.79 27.90
N HIS A 465 1.19 11.13 28.31
CA HIS A 465 1.76 12.47 28.05
C HIS A 465 2.52 12.56 26.72
N ARG A 466 3.00 11.43 26.20
CA ARG A 466 3.92 11.31 25.07
C ARG A 466 3.49 10.22 24.10
N ALA A 467 2.19 9.96 24.02
CA ALA A 467 1.63 8.96 23.13
C ALA A 467 0.46 9.52 22.33
N ASP A 468 0.33 9.02 21.10
CA ASP A 468 -0.78 9.24 20.19
C ASP A 468 -1.14 7.91 19.47
N LEU A 469 -2.32 7.85 18.84
CA LEU A 469 -2.87 6.66 18.21
C LEU A 469 -2.86 6.80 16.68
N SER A 470 -2.18 5.88 16.00
CA SER A 470 -2.18 5.82 14.54
C SER A 470 -3.51 5.30 13.99
N SER A 471 -3.76 5.51 12.70
CA SER A 471 -4.94 4.96 12.01
C SER A 471 -4.98 3.43 11.99
N ARG A 472 -3.85 2.74 12.24
CA ARG A 472 -3.77 1.27 12.38
C ARG A 472 -3.86 0.77 13.82
N GLY A 473 -4.01 1.66 14.80
CA GLY A 473 -4.07 1.28 16.21
C GLY A 473 -2.72 1.00 16.86
N GLU A 474 -1.61 1.32 16.21
CA GLU A 474 -0.27 1.43 16.82
C GLU A 474 -0.20 2.70 17.68
N ILE A 475 0.51 2.63 18.81
CA ILE A 475 0.76 3.78 19.69
C ILE A 475 2.16 4.34 19.38
N TYR A 476 2.26 5.65 19.19
CA TYR A 476 3.47 6.33 18.72
C TYR A 476 3.65 7.70 19.42
N PRO A 477 4.85 8.30 19.45
CA PRO A 477 5.06 9.55 20.15
C PRO A 477 4.69 10.77 19.30
N PRO A 478 4.13 11.85 19.89
CA PRO A 478 3.95 13.13 19.20
C PRO A 478 5.27 13.66 18.64
N GLY A 479 5.22 14.30 17.46
CA GLY A 479 6.43 14.73 16.75
C GLY A 479 7.20 13.57 16.12
N PHE A 480 6.51 12.46 15.82
CA PHE A 480 7.12 11.25 15.26
C PHE A 480 7.95 11.55 14.02
N SER A 481 9.20 11.11 14.00
CA SER A 481 10.12 11.49 12.94
C SER A 481 9.73 10.86 11.60
N ALA A 482 9.91 11.61 10.51
CA ALA A 482 9.66 11.10 9.16
C ALA A 482 10.44 9.81 8.86
N ALA A 483 11.69 9.71 9.34
CA ALA A 483 12.54 8.53 9.18
C ALA A 483 11.95 7.25 9.81
N GLN A 484 11.20 7.38 10.92
CA GLN A 484 10.53 6.26 11.57
C GLN A 484 9.12 6.00 10.98
N ALA A 485 8.42 7.06 10.57
CA ALA A 485 7.06 6.98 10.04
C ALA A 485 7.01 6.42 8.61
N LEU A 486 7.98 6.77 7.76
CA LEU A 486 8.04 6.38 6.34
C LEU A 486 8.11 4.85 6.13
N PRO A 487 8.99 4.10 6.82
CA PRO A 487 9.00 2.63 6.71
C PRO A 487 7.65 2.00 7.07
N LEU A 488 6.98 2.54 8.09
CA LEU A 488 5.70 2.05 8.56
C LEU A 488 4.58 2.37 7.55
N ALA A 489 4.56 3.58 6.98
CA ALA A 489 3.52 4.08 6.06
C ALA A 489 3.71 3.66 4.58
N ARG A 490 4.53 2.64 4.30
CA ARG A 490 4.88 2.23 2.93
C ARG A 490 3.68 1.86 2.07
N ASN A 491 2.65 1.29 2.67
CA ASN A 491 1.41 0.94 1.97
C ASN A 491 0.56 2.14 1.55
N GLY A 492 0.74 3.32 2.17
CA GLY A 492 0.00 4.53 1.81
C GLY A 492 0.67 5.33 0.68
N LEU A 493 1.97 5.13 0.46
CA LEU A 493 2.78 5.94 -0.46
C LEU A 493 2.84 5.35 -1.89
N PHE A 494 1.70 4.93 -2.44
CA PHE A 494 1.58 4.51 -3.84
C PHE A 494 1.14 5.65 -4.77
N GLY A 495 1.79 5.81 -5.92
CA GLY A 495 1.37 6.74 -6.95
C GLY A 495 2.49 7.03 -7.94
N ASP A 496 2.13 7.37 -9.17
CA ASP A 496 3.09 7.63 -10.25
C ASP A 496 3.91 8.90 -9.98
N GLU A 497 3.28 9.91 -9.36
CA GLU A 497 3.89 11.15 -8.89
C GLU A 497 3.47 11.48 -7.46
N LEU A 498 4.44 11.76 -6.59
CA LEU A 498 4.22 12.16 -5.20
C LEU A 498 4.96 13.46 -4.89
N THR A 499 4.22 14.56 -4.68
CA THR A 499 4.80 15.82 -4.18
C THR A 499 5.18 15.70 -2.71
N VAL A 500 6.05 16.58 -2.21
CA VAL A 500 6.42 16.61 -0.78
C VAL A 500 5.18 16.79 0.10
N GLN A 501 4.27 17.69 -0.29
CA GLN A 501 3.00 17.92 0.41
C GLN A 501 2.11 16.67 0.42
N GLU A 502 2.09 15.91 -0.67
CA GLU A 502 1.31 14.67 -0.75
C GLU A 502 1.88 13.59 0.17
N ILE A 503 3.22 13.44 0.23
CA ILE A 503 3.88 12.53 1.19
C ILE A 503 3.53 12.93 2.63
N GLU A 504 3.64 14.21 2.94
CA GLU A 504 3.33 14.76 4.27
C GLU A 504 1.86 14.53 4.65
N ARG A 505 0.94 14.81 3.72
CA ARG A 505 -0.50 14.59 3.90
C ARG A 505 -0.81 13.12 4.18
N ARG A 506 -0.21 12.19 3.44
CA ARG A 506 -0.42 10.74 3.63
C ARG A 506 0.19 10.22 4.92
N LEU A 507 1.38 10.70 5.28
CA LEU A 507 1.98 10.40 6.58
C LEU A 507 1.09 10.86 7.72
N ARG A 508 0.60 12.11 7.68
CA ARG A 508 -0.32 12.64 8.69
C ARG A 508 -1.66 11.93 8.72
N ALA A 509 -2.13 11.39 7.59
CA ALA A 509 -3.36 10.62 7.56
C ALA A 509 -3.24 9.30 8.36
N ARG A 510 -2.05 8.68 8.40
CA ARG A 510 -1.77 7.52 9.27
C ARG A 510 -1.31 7.91 10.69
N PHE A 511 -0.46 8.91 10.80
CA PHE A 511 0.14 9.42 12.03
C PHE A 511 -0.20 10.91 12.20
N PRO A 512 -1.38 11.26 12.74
CA PRO A 512 -1.87 12.65 12.85
C PRO A 512 -0.86 13.65 13.43
N GLN A 513 -0.09 13.25 14.43
CA GLN A 513 0.92 14.06 15.13
C GLN A 513 2.35 13.77 14.63
N CYS A 514 2.51 13.34 13.37
CA CYS A 514 3.82 13.20 12.74
C CYS A 514 4.52 14.56 12.63
N GLY A 515 5.81 14.59 12.94
CA GLY A 515 6.67 15.76 12.75
C GLY A 515 6.74 16.18 11.27
N PRO A 516 7.19 17.41 10.99
CA PRO A 516 7.35 17.89 9.61
C PRO A 516 8.36 17.02 8.86
N LEU A 517 8.19 16.92 7.54
CA LEU A 517 9.20 16.34 6.68
C LEU A 517 10.45 17.25 6.66
N PRO A 518 11.67 16.67 6.62
CA PRO A 518 12.86 17.46 6.35
C PRO A 518 12.77 18.10 4.95
N PRO A 519 13.38 19.27 4.74
CA PRO A 519 13.41 19.89 3.43
C PRO A 519 14.25 19.06 2.44
N ARG A 520 14.04 19.29 1.15
CA ARG A 520 14.97 18.80 0.11
C ARG A 520 16.31 19.55 0.24
N PRO A 521 17.46 18.90 0.04
CA PRO A 521 17.66 17.51 -0.44
C PRO A 521 17.78 16.46 0.67
N GLU A 522 17.63 16.80 1.95
CA GLU A 522 17.75 15.84 3.06
C GLU A 522 16.67 14.76 3.00
N LEU A 523 15.46 15.14 2.54
CA LEU A 523 14.34 14.23 2.32
C LEU A 523 14.68 13.05 1.39
N ASP A 524 15.56 13.25 0.41
CA ASP A 524 16.02 12.22 -0.53
C ASP A 524 16.67 11.06 0.20
N GLY A 525 17.57 11.39 1.13
CA GLY A 525 18.28 10.43 1.95
C GLY A 525 17.31 9.66 2.84
N VAL A 526 16.37 10.38 3.48
CA VAL A 526 15.38 9.78 4.38
C VAL A 526 14.45 8.81 3.63
N LEU A 527 13.99 9.17 2.42
CA LEU A 527 13.18 8.26 1.60
C LEU A 527 13.96 7.02 1.17
N LYS A 528 15.23 7.19 0.78
CA LYS A 528 16.10 6.07 0.40
C LYS A 528 16.39 5.13 1.57
N GLU A 529 16.67 5.67 2.75
CA GLU A 529 16.86 4.90 3.98
C GLU A 529 15.59 4.14 4.39
N ALA A 530 14.41 4.76 4.16
CA ALA A 530 13.13 4.11 4.39
C ALA A 530 12.80 3.00 3.36
N GLY A 531 13.65 2.80 2.34
CA GLY A 531 13.50 1.75 1.33
C GLY A 531 12.64 2.16 0.13
N PHE A 532 12.49 3.47 -0.13
CA PHE A 532 11.88 3.99 -1.34
C PHE A 532 12.97 4.34 -2.36
N ASP A 533 12.90 3.72 -3.54
CA ASP A 533 13.75 4.07 -4.68
C ASP A 533 13.16 5.23 -5.49
N PHE A 534 12.62 6.26 -4.81
CA PHE A 534 12.03 7.40 -5.50
C PHE A 534 13.09 8.35 -6.05
N GLU A 535 12.88 8.82 -7.26
CA GLU A 535 13.71 9.82 -7.92
C GLU A 535 12.96 11.13 -8.06
N TRP A 536 13.67 12.24 -7.84
CA TRP A 536 13.09 13.57 -7.93
C TRP A 536 13.04 14.06 -9.36
N GLN A 537 11.86 14.53 -9.77
CA GLN A 537 11.62 15.15 -11.07
C GLN A 537 11.21 16.61 -10.88
N PRO A 538 12.11 17.59 -11.13
CA PRO A 538 11.83 19.01 -10.87
C PRO A 538 10.65 19.58 -11.68
N LEU A 539 10.39 19.05 -12.88
CA LEU A 539 9.34 19.55 -13.77
C LEU A 539 7.98 18.85 -13.58
N ALA A 540 7.92 17.79 -12.77
CA ALA A 540 6.70 17.06 -12.48
C ALA A 540 5.70 17.89 -11.63
N ALA A 541 4.45 17.42 -11.56
CA ALA A 541 3.38 18.08 -10.80
C ALA A 541 3.27 19.59 -11.07
N ASN A 542 3.09 19.98 -12.35
CA ASN A 542 2.98 21.38 -12.78
C ASN A 542 4.18 22.25 -12.36
N GLN A 543 5.41 21.74 -12.52
CA GLN A 543 6.67 22.42 -12.15
C GLN A 543 6.85 22.68 -10.64
N GLN A 544 6.06 22.03 -9.77
CA GLN A 544 6.28 22.06 -8.33
C GLN A 544 7.31 21.03 -7.87
N GLY A 545 7.63 20.08 -8.76
CA GLY A 545 8.53 18.98 -8.50
C GLY A 545 7.86 17.84 -7.73
N ALA A 546 8.13 16.61 -8.14
CA ALA A 546 7.57 15.42 -7.50
C ALA A 546 8.57 14.27 -7.51
N TYR A 547 8.39 13.36 -6.55
CA TYR A 547 9.02 12.07 -6.55
C TYR A 547 8.29 11.12 -7.48
N ARG A 548 9.02 10.39 -8.31
CA ARG A 548 8.52 9.28 -9.10
C ARG A 548 9.26 8.01 -8.76
N SER A 549 8.56 6.89 -8.75
CA SER A 549 9.21 5.59 -8.68
C SER A 549 9.64 5.17 -10.09
N PRO A 550 10.92 4.85 -10.32
CA PRO A 550 11.38 4.30 -11.60
C PRO A 550 10.74 2.94 -11.89
N ALA A 551 10.20 2.25 -10.88
CA ALA A 551 9.52 0.97 -11.02
C ALA A 551 8.04 1.09 -11.44
N ILE A 552 7.42 2.28 -11.41
CA ILE A 552 5.97 2.42 -11.66
C ILE A 552 5.61 2.46 -13.16
N ASP A 553 6.57 2.79 -14.04
CA ASP A 553 6.41 2.49 -15.48
C ASP A 553 6.23 0.98 -15.75
N SER A 554 6.49 0.13 -14.74
CA SER A 554 6.36 -1.33 -14.78
C SER A 554 5.09 -1.90 -14.11
N LEU A 555 4.15 -1.07 -13.64
CA LEU A 555 2.83 -1.56 -13.17
C LEU A 555 1.72 -1.37 -14.21
N SER A 556 1.97 -0.56 -15.24
CA SER A 556 1.18 -0.51 -16.48
C SER A 556 1.76 -1.37 -17.61
N ALA A 557 3.05 -1.70 -17.58
CA ALA A 557 3.66 -2.71 -18.44
C ALA A 557 4.06 -3.92 -17.59
N SER A 558 3.48 -5.09 -17.86
CA SER A 558 3.96 -6.32 -17.25
C SER A 558 5.44 -6.53 -17.60
N TYR A 559 6.22 -6.97 -16.60
CA TYR A 559 7.62 -7.38 -16.67
C TYR A 559 8.67 -6.25 -16.69
N SER A 560 9.24 -5.98 -15.51
CA SER A 560 10.63 -5.54 -15.42
C SER A 560 11.39 -6.38 -14.39
N ILE A 561 12.31 -7.17 -14.97
CA ILE A 561 13.66 -7.50 -14.47
C ILE A 561 14.03 -6.68 -13.23
N GLY A 562 14.14 -7.38 -12.11
CA GLY A 562 14.70 -6.85 -10.88
C GLY A 562 16.09 -6.25 -11.11
N SER A 563 16.31 -5.14 -10.42
CA SER A 563 17.58 -4.42 -10.29
C SER A 563 18.77 -5.39 -10.23
N ARG A 564 19.52 -5.50 -11.35
CA ARG A 564 20.86 -6.10 -11.31
C ARG A 564 21.79 -5.09 -10.68
N LYS A 565 22.19 -5.30 -9.43
CA LYS A 565 23.48 -4.81 -8.96
C LYS A 565 24.57 -5.52 -9.76
N THR A 566 25.20 -4.78 -10.65
CA THR A 566 26.31 -5.23 -11.50
C THR A 566 27.45 -5.75 -10.64
N THR A 567 27.74 -7.05 -10.72
CA THR A 567 29.07 -7.58 -10.42
C THR A 567 30.07 -6.95 -11.37
N GLN A 568 31.11 -6.34 -10.80
CA GLN A 568 32.21 -5.71 -11.51
C GLN A 568 32.75 -6.63 -12.62
N SER A 569 32.65 -6.14 -13.85
CA SER A 569 33.59 -6.48 -14.91
C SER A 569 33.97 -5.17 -15.55
N THR A 570 35.26 -4.95 -15.68
CA THR A 570 35.93 -3.75 -16.18
C THR A 570 35.28 -3.28 -17.49
N VAL A 571 34.57 -2.16 -17.46
CA VAL A 571 34.15 -1.43 -18.66
C VAL A 571 34.90 -0.10 -18.66
N LEU A 572 35.60 0.15 -19.77
CA LEU A 572 36.30 1.40 -20.04
C LEU A 572 35.31 2.58 -19.94
N PRO A 573 35.71 3.74 -19.39
CA PRO A 573 34.79 4.85 -19.15
C PRO A 573 34.43 5.55 -20.46
N GLY A 574 33.13 5.73 -20.71
CA GLY A 574 32.63 6.71 -21.68
C GLY A 574 31.55 6.21 -22.65
N ALA A 575 30.39 5.79 -22.13
CA ALA A 575 29.08 5.79 -22.84
C ALA A 575 28.01 5.15 -21.93
N ALA A 576 27.57 5.85 -20.89
CA ALA A 576 26.44 5.38 -20.06
C ALA A 576 25.80 6.55 -19.30
N SER A 577 25.05 7.37 -20.01
CA SER A 577 24.10 8.31 -19.39
C SER A 577 22.77 8.43 -20.16
N ASP A 578 22.68 7.86 -21.36
CA ASP A 578 21.47 7.92 -22.19
C ASP A 578 20.74 6.56 -22.17
N PRO A 579 19.51 6.49 -21.61
CA PRO A 579 18.73 5.26 -21.53
C PRO A 579 18.34 4.71 -22.91
N ASP A 580 18.15 5.57 -23.92
CA ASP A 580 17.75 5.15 -25.27
C ASP A 580 18.91 4.46 -26.00
N ILE A 581 20.14 4.95 -25.79
CA ILE A 581 21.37 4.31 -26.27
C ILE A 581 21.59 2.96 -25.58
N ALA A 582 21.34 2.86 -24.27
CA ALA A 582 21.44 1.61 -23.52
C ALA A 582 20.41 0.56 -23.99
N GLN A 583 19.18 0.99 -24.30
CA GLN A 583 18.15 0.13 -24.87
C GLN A 583 18.53 -0.37 -26.26
N ALA A 584 19.04 0.50 -27.13
CA ALA A 584 19.57 0.12 -28.45
C ALA A 584 20.72 -0.90 -28.33
N ALA A 585 21.64 -0.72 -27.39
CA ALA A 585 22.71 -1.68 -27.11
C ALA A 585 22.20 -3.04 -26.57
N MET A 586 21.06 -3.06 -25.88
CA MET A 586 20.41 -4.30 -25.43
C MET A 586 19.72 -5.04 -26.58
N VAL A 587 19.03 -4.31 -27.46
CA VAL A 587 18.46 -4.86 -28.71
C VAL A 587 19.55 -5.51 -29.56
N GLU A 588 20.68 -4.81 -29.75
CA GLU A 588 21.85 -5.30 -30.48
C GLU A 588 22.37 -6.64 -29.92
N ARG A 589 22.56 -6.72 -28.59
CA ARG A 589 23.04 -7.95 -27.94
C ARG A 589 22.10 -9.12 -28.14
N ARG A 590 20.78 -8.89 -28.07
CA ARG A 590 19.76 -9.93 -28.27
C ARG A 590 19.73 -10.44 -29.70
N LEU A 591 19.82 -9.54 -30.67
CA LEU A 591 19.91 -9.91 -32.09
C LEU A 591 21.20 -10.68 -32.39
N ARG A 592 22.34 -10.28 -31.80
CA ARG A 592 23.60 -11.03 -31.96
C ARG A 592 23.50 -12.46 -31.42
N ALA A 593 22.99 -12.61 -30.19
CA ALA A 593 22.80 -13.93 -29.59
C ALA A 593 21.86 -14.80 -30.45
N SER A 594 20.70 -14.26 -30.86
CA SER A 594 19.74 -15.01 -31.67
C SER A 594 20.24 -15.35 -33.07
N ALA A 595 21.09 -14.51 -33.69
CA ALA A 595 21.66 -14.79 -35.00
C ALA A 595 22.68 -15.93 -34.97
N THR A 596 23.46 -16.02 -33.89
CA THR A 596 24.51 -17.04 -33.70
C THR A 596 23.96 -18.36 -33.17
N GLU A 597 23.08 -18.31 -32.18
CA GLU A 597 22.56 -19.51 -31.49
C GLU A 597 21.34 -20.10 -32.19
N GLY A 598 20.71 -19.34 -33.10
CA GLY A 598 19.42 -19.68 -33.69
C GLY A 598 18.27 -19.38 -32.73
N GLY A 599 17.23 -18.71 -33.21
CA GLY A 599 16.09 -18.36 -32.37
C GLY A 599 14.92 -17.79 -33.15
N TYR A 600 13.75 -17.77 -32.52
CA TYR A 600 12.55 -17.14 -33.06
C TYR A 600 12.37 -15.73 -32.48
N LEU A 601 12.37 -14.72 -33.34
CA LEU A 601 12.08 -13.34 -32.97
C LEU A 601 11.06 -12.70 -33.92
N VAL A 602 10.13 -11.95 -33.36
CA VAL A 602 9.25 -11.03 -34.08
C VAL A 602 9.81 -9.63 -33.83
N LEU A 603 10.23 -8.98 -34.89
CA LEU A 603 10.82 -7.65 -34.90
C LEU A 603 9.78 -6.67 -35.40
N THR A 604 9.55 -5.60 -34.65
CA THR A 604 8.63 -4.54 -35.08
C THR A 604 9.32 -3.20 -35.23
N ALA A 605 9.09 -2.52 -36.35
CA ALA A 605 9.51 -1.16 -36.61
C ALA A 605 8.33 -0.32 -37.12
N GLU A 606 8.38 1.00 -36.97
CA GLU A 606 7.39 1.88 -37.57
C GLU A 606 7.38 1.71 -39.10
N VAL A 607 6.20 1.86 -39.73
CA VAL A 607 6.02 1.64 -41.18
C VAL A 607 7.03 2.44 -42.01
N ALA A 608 7.28 3.70 -41.63
CA ALA A 608 8.24 4.57 -42.30
C ALA A 608 9.70 4.09 -42.20
N HIS A 609 10.00 3.20 -41.27
CA HIS A 609 11.34 2.73 -40.96
C HIS A 609 11.55 1.24 -41.31
N LEU A 610 10.58 0.55 -41.93
CA LEU A 610 10.71 -0.87 -42.26
C LEU A 610 11.86 -1.14 -43.24
N GLU A 611 12.01 -0.31 -44.28
CA GLU A 611 13.12 -0.46 -45.22
C GLU A 611 14.48 -0.25 -44.54
N LEU A 612 14.57 0.74 -43.65
CA LEU A 612 15.78 0.99 -42.88
C LEU A 612 16.08 -0.19 -41.95
N ALA A 613 15.06 -0.74 -41.28
CA ALA A 613 15.19 -1.92 -40.44
C ALA A 613 15.70 -3.14 -41.22
N THR A 614 15.15 -3.40 -42.41
CA THR A 614 15.61 -4.49 -43.28
C THR A 614 17.09 -4.31 -43.64
N ARG A 615 17.49 -3.12 -44.10
CA ARG A 615 18.88 -2.83 -44.47
C ARG A 615 19.84 -3.01 -43.29
N GLU A 616 19.47 -2.53 -42.11
CA GLU A 616 20.33 -2.65 -40.92
C GLU A 616 20.40 -4.08 -40.38
N LEU A 617 19.33 -4.86 -40.48
CA LEU A 617 19.36 -6.28 -40.10
C LEU A 617 20.22 -7.10 -41.07
N GLU A 618 20.12 -6.83 -42.37
CA GLU A 618 20.93 -7.48 -43.39
C GLU A 618 22.41 -7.10 -43.28
N ALA A 619 22.72 -5.82 -43.07
CA ALA A 619 24.10 -5.33 -43.01
C ALA A 619 24.85 -5.78 -41.75
N ARG A 620 24.15 -5.99 -40.62
CA ARG A 620 24.77 -6.21 -39.30
C ARG A 620 24.79 -7.66 -38.84
N PHE A 621 23.96 -8.52 -39.41
CA PHE A 621 23.82 -9.93 -38.99
C PHE A 621 23.89 -10.86 -40.19
N GLU A 622 24.37 -12.08 -39.95
CA GLU A 622 24.37 -13.13 -40.97
C GLU A 622 22.98 -13.77 -41.11
N VAL A 623 22.06 -13.05 -41.74
CA VAL A 623 20.69 -13.51 -42.02
C VAL A 623 20.50 -13.85 -43.49
N GLU A 624 19.57 -14.77 -43.79
CA GLU A 624 19.08 -15.02 -45.16
C GLU A 624 17.72 -14.34 -45.31
N ILE A 625 17.58 -13.41 -46.27
CA ILE A 625 16.31 -12.73 -46.50
C ILE A 625 15.33 -13.68 -47.19
N CYS A 626 14.15 -13.80 -46.59
CA CYS A 626 13.05 -14.62 -47.09
C CYS A 626 11.83 -13.71 -47.26
N ASP A 627 11.50 -13.30 -48.49
CA ASP A 627 10.23 -12.60 -48.74
C ASP A 627 9.09 -13.62 -48.78
N LEU A 628 8.25 -13.62 -47.75
CA LEU A 628 7.19 -14.63 -47.61
C LEU A 628 6.07 -14.44 -48.63
N ASP A 629 5.73 -13.21 -48.98
CA ASP A 629 4.71 -12.94 -50.00
C ASP A 629 5.20 -13.40 -51.37
N ALA A 630 6.46 -13.12 -51.72
CA ALA A 630 7.06 -13.62 -52.96
C ALA A 630 7.09 -15.15 -53.01
N LEU A 631 7.52 -15.81 -51.92
CA LEU A 631 7.55 -17.28 -51.84
C LEU A 631 6.16 -17.91 -51.97
N VAL A 632 5.14 -17.30 -51.36
CA VAL A 632 3.75 -17.76 -51.48
C VAL A 632 3.26 -17.56 -52.92
N LEU A 633 3.54 -16.42 -53.55
CA LEU A 633 3.15 -16.16 -54.93
C LEU A 633 3.83 -17.11 -55.93
N GLU A 634 5.13 -17.34 -55.79
CA GLU A 634 5.88 -18.30 -56.62
C GLU A 634 5.29 -19.71 -56.49
N ALA A 635 5.00 -20.15 -55.27
CA ALA A 635 4.40 -21.46 -55.03
C ALA A 635 2.97 -21.55 -55.59
N LEU A 636 2.17 -20.48 -55.48
CA LEU A 636 0.82 -20.40 -56.04
C LEU A 636 0.84 -20.43 -57.57
N HIS A 637 1.73 -19.68 -58.22
CA HIS A 637 1.91 -19.71 -59.67
C HIS A 637 2.26 -21.11 -60.15
N ALA A 638 3.21 -21.78 -59.49
CA ALA A 638 3.63 -23.13 -59.85
C ALA A 638 2.50 -24.17 -59.68
N GLU A 639 1.69 -24.06 -58.62
CA GLU A 639 0.52 -24.95 -58.45
C GLU A 639 -0.60 -24.63 -59.45
N ALA A 640 -0.84 -23.36 -59.77
CA ALA A 640 -1.84 -22.95 -60.75
C ALA A 640 -1.50 -23.50 -62.15
N GLU A 641 -0.24 -23.40 -62.55
CA GLU A 641 0.25 -23.96 -63.81
C GLU A 641 0.12 -25.49 -63.85
N ALA A 642 0.48 -26.17 -62.75
CA ALA A 642 0.39 -27.63 -62.64
C ALA A 642 -1.03 -28.19 -62.77
N ILE A 643 -2.05 -27.41 -62.39
CA ILE A 643 -3.47 -27.78 -62.54
C ILE A 643 -4.14 -27.16 -63.77
N GLY A 644 -3.39 -26.38 -64.58
CA GLY A 644 -3.90 -25.70 -65.77
C GLY A 644 -4.87 -24.54 -65.48
N ALA A 645 -4.80 -23.94 -64.29
CA ALA A 645 -5.61 -22.78 -63.93
C ALA A 645 -5.00 -21.49 -64.50
N GLN A 646 -5.83 -20.67 -65.16
CA GLN A 646 -5.44 -19.34 -65.62
C GLN A 646 -5.24 -18.39 -64.43
N TRP A 647 -4.16 -17.60 -64.42
CA TRP A 647 -3.83 -16.73 -63.29
C TRP A 647 -4.89 -15.65 -63.04
N GLU A 648 -5.54 -15.17 -64.10
CA GLU A 648 -6.65 -14.22 -64.02
C GLU A 648 -7.83 -14.78 -63.21
N VAL A 649 -8.06 -16.09 -63.26
CA VAL A 649 -9.09 -16.78 -62.47
C VAL A 649 -8.69 -16.84 -60.99
N VAL A 650 -7.40 -17.04 -60.70
CA VAL A 650 -6.87 -17.01 -59.32
C VAL A 650 -7.02 -15.62 -58.72
N LEU A 651 -6.72 -14.56 -59.48
CA LEU A 651 -6.91 -13.17 -59.05
C LEU A 651 -8.40 -12.81 -58.86
N ALA A 652 -9.27 -13.29 -59.75
CA ALA A 652 -10.72 -13.11 -59.61
C ALA A 652 -11.25 -13.82 -58.34
N ALA A 653 -10.74 -15.01 -58.05
CA ALA A 653 -11.08 -15.75 -56.83
C ALA A 653 -10.58 -15.06 -55.55
N ASP A 654 -9.39 -14.42 -55.58
CA ASP A 654 -8.87 -13.65 -54.45
C ASP A 654 -9.67 -12.38 -54.17
N ALA A 655 -10.23 -11.76 -55.21
CA ALA A 655 -11.12 -10.60 -55.08
C ALA A 655 -12.56 -10.96 -54.67
N ALA A 656 -12.94 -12.25 -54.74
CA ALA A 656 -14.28 -12.70 -54.43
C ALA A 656 -14.59 -12.65 -52.91
N PRO A 657 -15.88 -12.60 -52.51
CA PRO A 657 -16.27 -12.67 -51.10
C PRO A 657 -15.75 -13.94 -50.42
N ARG A 658 -15.26 -13.86 -49.18
CA ARG A 658 -14.68 -15.00 -48.45
C ARG A 658 -15.59 -16.22 -48.28
N ALA A 659 -16.90 -16.06 -48.44
CA ALA A 659 -17.88 -17.15 -48.37
C ALA A 659 -18.18 -17.82 -49.72
N SER A 660 -17.58 -17.33 -50.82
CA SER A 660 -17.86 -17.83 -52.18
C SER A 660 -17.17 -19.19 -52.45
N ALA A 661 -17.70 -19.92 -53.43
CA ALA A 661 -17.04 -21.13 -53.93
C ALA A 661 -15.67 -20.82 -54.55
N ASP A 662 -15.51 -19.64 -55.18
CA ASP A 662 -14.24 -19.22 -55.76
C ASP A 662 -13.17 -19.01 -54.69
N TRP A 663 -13.52 -18.40 -53.54
CA TRP A 663 -12.61 -18.27 -52.40
C TRP A 663 -12.23 -19.63 -51.83
N GLN A 664 -13.17 -20.57 -51.72
CA GLN A 664 -12.89 -21.94 -51.27
C GLN A 664 -11.93 -22.67 -52.23
N ASN A 665 -12.13 -22.51 -53.54
CA ASN A 665 -11.24 -23.07 -54.57
C ASN A 665 -9.83 -22.47 -54.49
N LEU A 666 -9.72 -21.17 -54.25
CA LEU A 666 -8.44 -20.52 -53.98
C LEU A 666 -7.76 -21.06 -52.71
N GLN A 667 -8.51 -21.29 -51.63
CA GLN A 667 -7.96 -21.86 -50.40
C GLN A 667 -7.36 -23.26 -50.64
N TYR A 668 -8.01 -24.12 -51.43
CA TYR A 668 -7.43 -25.42 -51.82
C TYR A 668 -6.12 -25.27 -52.60
N LEU A 669 -6.03 -24.27 -53.48
CA LEU A 669 -4.79 -23.97 -54.20
C LEU A 669 -3.68 -23.49 -53.26
N VAL A 670 -4.01 -22.62 -52.29
CA VAL A 670 -3.08 -22.15 -51.25
C VAL A 670 -2.60 -23.32 -50.38
N GLU A 671 -3.48 -24.21 -49.93
CA GLU A 671 -3.12 -25.38 -49.13
C GLU A 671 -2.14 -26.32 -49.87
N ARG A 672 -2.28 -26.44 -51.19
CA ARG A 672 -1.34 -27.20 -52.03
C ARG A 672 0.01 -26.53 -52.21
N ALA A 673 0.04 -25.19 -52.20
CA ALA A 673 1.26 -24.41 -52.40
C ALA A 673 2.12 -24.30 -51.12
N LEU A 674 1.49 -24.26 -49.93
CA LEU A 674 2.18 -24.05 -48.65
C LEU A 674 3.30 -25.05 -48.31
N PRO A 675 3.21 -26.36 -48.61
CA PRO A 675 4.30 -27.29 -48.35
C PRO A 675 5.62 -26.91 -49.05
N LYS A 676 5.56 -26.29 -50.24
CA LYS A 676 6.76 -25.80 -50.95
C LYS A 676 7.38 -24.61 -50.21
N VAL A 677 6.55 -23.71 -49.69
CA VAL A 677 6.98 -22.56 -48.88
C VAL A 677 7.63 -23.04 -47.57
N GLU A 678 6.99 -23.99 -46.89
CA GLU A 678 7.53 -24.58 -45.65
C GLU A 678 8.87 -25.29 -45.91
N GLN A 679 8.97 -26.08 -46.98
CA GLN A 679 10.20 -26.77 -47.35
C GLN A 679 11.34 -25.78 -47.63
N ARG A 680 11.06 -24.66 -48.32
CA ARG A 680 12.06 -23.62 -48.58
C ARG A 680 12.53 -22.96 -47.29
N LEU A 681 11.62 -22.64 -46.36
CA LEU A 681 11.99 -22.03 -45.09
C LEU A 681 12.79 -22.98 -44.19
N ARG A 682 12.46 -24.28 -44.19
CA ARG A 682 13.20 -25.31 -43.45
C ARG A 682 14.59 -25.60 -44.02
N SER A 683 14.83 -25.33 -45.30
CA SER A 683 16.14 -25.53 -45.92
C SER A 683 17.17 -24.46 -45.53
N VAL A 684 16.71 -23.32 -45.02
CA VAL A 684 17.57 -22.20 -44.58
C VAL A 684 18.35 -22.58 -43.32
N ARG A 685 19.67 -22.63 -43.44
CA ARG A 685 20.59 -22.98 -42.33
C ARG A 685 21.04 -21.80 -41.50
N LYS A 686 20.99 -20.59 -42.06
CA LYS A 686 21.20 -19.34 -41.32
C LYS A 686 19.90 -18.93 -40.61
N THR A 687 19.92 -17.83 -39.88
CA THR A 687 18.68 -17.21 -39.41
C THR A 687 17.93 -16.61 -40.60
N CYS A 688 16.72 -17.08 -40.89
CA CYS A 688 15.87 -16.53 -41.94
C CYS A 688 15.22 -15.23 -41.46
N LEU A 689 15.48 -14.12 -42.15
CA LEU A 689 14.75 -12.86 -41.97
C LEU A 689 13.53 -12.87 -42.89
N ALA A 690 12.40 -13.30 -42.35
CA ALA A 690 11.11 -13.34 -42.98
C ALA A 690 10.50 -11.93 -43.09
N LEU A 691 10.41 -11.45 -44.31
CA LEU A 691 9.76 -10.19 -44.68
C LEU A 691 8.36 -10.47 -45.24
N HIS A 692 7.51 -9.45 -45.20
CA HIS A 692 6.19 -9.45 -45.83
C HIS A 692 5.35 -10.73 -45.57
N PRO A 693 4.96 -11.06 -44.32
CA PRO A 693 4.05 -12.20 -44.04
C PRO A 693 2.56 -11.90 -44.34
N GLY A 694 2.27 -10.97 -45.26
CA GLY A 694 0.94 -10.40 -45.47
C GLY A 694 -0.06 -11.39 -46.06
N LEU A 695 0.36 -12.20 -47.03
CA LEU A 695 -0.45 -13.22 -47.68
C LEU A 695 -0.72 -14.41 -46.76
N LEU A 696 0.23 -14.79 -45.89
CA LEU A 696 -0.03 -15.80 -44.86
C LEU A 696 -1.13 -15.34 -43.90
N ALA A 697 -1.14 -14.05 -43.52
CA ALA A 697 -2.22 -13.47 -42.73
C ALA A 697 -3.54 -13.41 -43.52
N ARG A 698 -3.51 -13.00 -44.80
CA ARG A 698 -4.69 -12.90 -45.67
C ARG A 698 -5.40 -14.24 -45.84
N TYR A 699 -4.64 -15.31 -46.03
CA TYR A 699 -5.14 -16.67 -46.23
C TYR A 699 -5.29 -17.48 -44.95
N GLY A 700 -5.01 -16.91 -43.77
CA GLY A 700 -5.25 -17.57 -42.49
C GLY A 700 -4.22 -18.64 -42.10
N HIS A 701 -3.02 -18.61 -42.68
CA HIS A 701 -1.96 -19.61 -42.49
C HIS A 701 -0.78 -19.15 -41.62
N MET A 702 -1.05 -18.25 -40.66
CA MET A 702 -0.04 -17.77 -39.70
C MET A 702 0.51 -18.87 -38.77
N ASN A 703 -0.19 -19.99 -38.66
CA ASN A 703 0.26 -21.20 -37.97
C ASN A 703 1.53 -21.82 -38.58
N LEU A 704 1.83 -21.57 -39.86
CA LEU A 704 3.11 -21.98 -40.47
C LEU A 704 4.31 -21.39 -39.72
N ILE A 705 4.23 -20.11 -39.34
CA ILE A 705 5.28 -19.42 -38.57
C ILE A 705 5.44 -20.08 -37.18
N ALA A 706 4.34 -20.46 -36.54
CA ALA A 706 4.37 -21.16 -35.25
C ALA A 706 5.00 -22.55 -35.35
N SER A 707 4.70 -23.30 -36.42
CA SER A 707 5.29 -24.61 -36.72
C SER A 707 6.81 -24.50 -36.90
N LEU A 708 7.26 -23.56 -37.73
CA LEU A 708 8.68 -23.30 -37.98
C LEU A 708 9.41 -22.87 -36.71
N ALA A 709 8.81 -21.99 -35.91
CA ALA A 709 9.39 -21.53 -34.64
C ALA A 709 9.58 -22.68 -33.63
N ALA A 710 8.65 -23.64 -33.58
CA ALA A 710 8.71 -24.79 -32.69
C ALA A 710 9.81 -25.81 -33.05
N ASP A 711 10.25 -25.80 -34.31
CA ASP A 711 11.25 -26.73 -34.84
C ASP A 711 12.67 -26.14 -34.91
N ILE A 712 12.87 -24.88 -34.53
CA ILE A 712 14.21 -24.28 -34.40
C ILE A 712 15.03 -25.11 -33.39
N GLY A 713 16.26 -25.47 -33.77
CA GLY A 713 17.15 -26.30 -32.97
C GLY A 713 16.89 -27.82 -33.07
N ARG A 714 15.90 -28.27 -33.84
CA ARG A 714 15.65 -29.69 -34.13
C ARG A 714 16.27 -30.12 -35.46
N ALA A 715 16.55 -31.42 -35.60
CA ALA A 715 17.01 -32.00 -36.86
C ALA A 715 15.95 -31.81 -37.97
N GLY A 716 16.28 -31.02 -39.00
CA GLY A 716 15.36 -30.69 -40.10
C GLY A 716 14.54 -29.40 -39.91
N GLY A 717 14.75 -28.65 -38.82
CA GLY A 717 14.22 -27.30 -38.64
C GLY A 717 15.12 -26.20 -39.22
N PRO A 718 14.61 -24.97 -39.34
CA PRO A 718 15.39 -23.82 -39.80
C PRO A 718 16.47 -23.42 -38.78
N GLY A 719 17.54 -22.79 -39.27
CA GLY A 719 18.64 -22.30 -38.41
C GLY A 719 18.24 -21.20 -37.43
N GLY A 720 17.20 -20.44 -37.75
CA GLY A 720 16.59 -19.39 -36.94
C GLY A 720 15.50 -18.70 -37.75
N LEU A 721 14.58 -17.97 -37.10
CA LEU A 721 13.48 -17.28 -37.78
C LEU A 721 13.21 -15.91 -37.16
N TRP A 722 13.49 -14.85 -37.91
CA TRP A 722 13.15 -13.48 -37.56
C TRP A 722 12.03 -12.99 -38.46
N VAL A 723 10.90 -12.56 -37.91
CA VAL A 723 9.78 -12.01 -38.68
C VAL A 723 9.74 -10.50 -38.48
N LEU A 724 9.95 -9.74 -39.55
CA LEU A 724 9.84 -8.28 -39.50
C LEU A 724 8.42 -7.84 -39.86
N ALA A 725 7.80 -7.04 -39.00
CA ALA A 725 6.45 -6.54 -39.18
C ALA A 725 6.33 -5.04 -38.80
N PRO A 726 5.37 -4.30 -39.35
CA PRO A 726 5.03 -2.97 -38.87
C PRO A 726 4.58 -2.99 -37.41
N ALA A 727 5.00 -2.00 -36.64
CA ALA A 727 4.49 -1.75 -35.31
C ALA A 727 3.05 -1.24 -35.38
N ASN A 728 2.14 -1.84 -34.61
CA ASN A 728 0.78 -1.34 -34.39
C ASN A 728 0.65 -0.93 -32.92
N ASP A 729 0.59 0.38 -32.64
CA ASP A 729 0.50 0.89 -31.25
C ASP A 729 -0.85 0.59 -30.57
N SER A 730 -1.82 0.01 -31.29
CA SER A 730 -3.16 -0.33 -30.78
C SER A 730 -3.25 -1.67 -30.04
N HIS A 731 -2.24 -2.55 -30.17
CA HIS A 731 -2.26 -3.89 -29.55
C HIS A 731 -0.92 -4.25 -28.91
N ALA A 732 -0.97 -4.94 -27.75
CA ALA A 732 0.21 -5.35 -27.00
C ALA A 732 1.05 -6.45 -27.69
N LEU A 733 0.51 -7.10 -28.73
CA LEU A 733 1.19 -8.09 -29.56
C LEU A 733 1.13 -7.65 -31.03
N PRO A 734 2.16 -7.95 -31.84
CA PRO A 734 2.18 -7.58 -33.25
C PRO A 734 1.07 -8.29 -34.03
N THR A 735 0.28 -7.52 -34.76
CA THR A 735 -0.80 -8.01 -35.62
C THR A 735 -0.62 -7.49 -37.04
N LEU A 736 -1.03 -8.28 -38.03
CA LEU A 736 -1.09 -7.88 -39.44
C LEU A 736 -2.53 -8.01 -39.92
N ASN A 737 -3.14 -6.90 -40.35
CA ASN A 737 -4.54 -6.87 -40.79
C ASN A 737 -5.51 -7.48 -39.77
N GLY A 738 -5.26 -7.28 -38.47
CA GLY A 738 -6.05 -7.85 -37.37
C GLY A 738 -5.74 -9.30 -37.00
N VAL A 739 -4.83 -9.96 -37.72
CA VAL A 739 -4.38 -11.33 -37.44
C VAL A 739 -3.10 -11.29 -36.59
N PRO A 740 -3.05 -11.95 -35.42
CA PRO A 740 -1.86 -11.95 -34.57
C PRO A 740 -0.70 -12.74 -35.20
N ILE A 741 0.51 -12.20 -35.11
CA ILE A 741 1.73 -12.97 -35.37
C ILE A 741 1.97 -13.88 -34.14
N PRO A 742 2.22 -15.19 -34.31
CA PRO A 742 2.38 -16.10 -33.18
C PRO A 742 3.53 -15.68 -32.25
N VAL A 743 3.22 -15.33 -31.00
CA VAL A 743 4.22 -15.02 -29.97
C VAL A 743 3.88 -15.86 -28.74
N THR A 744 4.75 -16.81 -28.39
CA THR A 744 4.53 -17.74 -27.26
C THR A 744 5.20 -17.28 -25.96
N SER A 745 6.13 -16.33 -26.05
CA SER A 745 6.83 -15.71 -24.92
C SER A 745 7.13 -14.24 -25.20
N PRO A 746 7.08 -13.34 -24.21
CA PRO A 746 7.50 -11.94 -24.36
C PRO A 746 8.95 -11.81 -24.91
N ASN A 747 9.81 -12.79 -24.64
CA ASN A 747 11.18 -12.86 -25.16
C ASN A 747 11.26 -13.23 -26.65
N GLN A 748 10.13 -13.36 -27.34
CA GLN A 748 10.07 -13.55 -28.79
C GLN A 748 9.64 -12.28 -29.52
N HIS A 749 9.32 -11.18 -28.84
CA HIS A 749 9.02 -9.90 -29.50
C HIS A 749 10.06 -8.83 -29.11
N THR A 750 10.48 -8.04 -30.09
CA THR A 750 11.41 -6.90 -29.92
C THR A 750 11.00 -5.75 -30.81
N ARG A 751 10.81 -4.55 -30.25
CA ARG A 751 10.65 -3.31 -31.02
C ARG A 751 12.03 -2.74 -31.35
N LEU A 752 12.30 -2.50 -32.64
CA LEU A 752 13.52 -1.86 -33.10
C LEU A 752 13.37 -0.34 -32.86
N THR A 753 14.22 0.22 -32.01
CA THR A 753 14.19 1.66 -31.67
C THR A 753 14.85 2.49 -32.77
N ILE A 754 14.47 3.77 -32.89
CA ILE A 754 15.09 4.67 -33.86
C ILE A 754 16.60 4.83 -33.63
N HIS A 755 17.04 4.83 -32.38
CA HIS A 755 18.45 4.89 -31.99
C HIS A 755 19.23 3.65 -32.45
N TRP A 756 18.61 2.46 -32.36
CA TRP A 756 19.21 1.23 -32.90
C TRP A 756 19.31 1.26 -34.42
N LEU A 757 18.24 1.71 -35.09
CA LEU A 757 18.21 1.87 -36.55
C LEU A 757 19.29 2.85 -37.03
N ARG A 758 19.48 3.97 -36.34
CA ARG A 758 20.53 4.96 -36.63
C ARG A 758 21.95 4.56 -36.19
N ASN A 759 22.11 3.38 -35.59
CA ASN A 759 23.40 2.86 -35.12
C ASN A 759 24.07 3.69 -34.02
N GLU A 760 23.31 4.50 -33.28
CA GLU A 760 23.86 5.46 -32.31
C GLU A 760 24.55 4.76 -31.14
N HIS A 761 24.14 3.53 -30.81
CA HIS A 761 24.77 2.68 -29.78
C HIS A 761 26.14 2.12 -30.15
N ARG A 762 26.57 2.25 -31.40
CA ARG A 762 27.90 1.83 -31.88
C ARG A 762 28.77 2.99 -32.33
N ALA A 763 28.24 4.21 -32.37
CA ALA A 763 29.01 5.41 -32.64
C ALA A 763 29.85 5.76 -31.41
N GLY A 764 31.14 5.40 -31.41
CA GLY A 764 32.08 6.00 -30.46
C GLY A 764 32.11 7.51 -30.66
N VAL A 765 32.14 8.28 -29.57
CA VAL A 765 32.28 9.74 -29.61
C VAL A 765 33.48 10.12 -30.50
N PRO A 766 33.34 11.00 -31.50
CA PRO A 766 34.50 11.57 -32.17
C PRO A 766 35.28 12.38 -31.15
N VAL A 767 36.55 12.02 -30.94
CA VAL A 767 37.49 12.78 -30.12
C VAL A 767 38.07 13.90 -30.99
N GLY A 768 37.68 15.15 -30.73
CA GLY A 768 38.28 16.41 -31.24
C GLY A 768 37.92 16.75 -32.70
N GLU A 769 37.71 18.01 -33.09
CA GLU A 769 38.23 19.29 -32.57
C GLU A 769 37.17 20.22 -31.92
#